data_AF-A0A8C8GQK9-F1
#
_entry.id   AF-A0A8C8GQK9-F1
#
_cell.length_a   1.000
_cell.length_b   1.000
_cell.length_c   1.000
_cell.angle_alpha   90.00
_cell.angle_beta   90.00
_cell.angle_gamma   90.00
#
_symmetry.space_group_name_H-M   'P 1'
#
loop_
_entity.id
_entity.type
_entity.pdbx_description
1 polymer ?
#
loop_
_entity_poly.entity_id
_entity_poly.type
_entity_poly.pdbx_seq_one_letter_code
_entity_poly.pdbx_strand_id
1 'polypeptide(L)'
;ENCNVLIMYNPSDNLREILQNVAKQQGVSNMRKLGHLNNFIKLLCKVGHSEEKLGFTHEEIIICLRLALLNEAKEVRAAGLRALRYLIRDSTILQKVLRLQVDYLIARCIDIQQSNEVERTQALRLVRKMITVNALLFPSSVTNSLIAVGNDGLQERDRMVRACIAIICELAVKNPVVVAQRRGLSTILKNVIDCQLSRINEALITTILHLLNHPHTRQYVHSDVELEQILAPYTDFHYRHNADTAEGQLKEDREARFLASKMSIVASFRSWSGIINLCKSGNSGIQSLIGLLCIPNMEVRKGLLEVIYDIFRLPMPVATADFIEALISVDPSRFQDNWRLSDGFVASEAKVILPHRARSRPDLMDNYLALVLSAFIKSGLLEGLVEVITSTDDPISVRAIILLGELLHMANTILPHSHSHHLHCLPTLINKAASFDIAQEKRLRASAAVNYLKRFHEKKKRGPKPNSLYLDHIIRKSKASHYCRDQHFRPQRDIFIIKDTEDALMMNLRDSHILNHKENLDWNWVLIATILKWPNVNLRSNKDEQMHRFVRRLLFFYKPSSKLYSSLELDHSKARQLTVVGCQFIEFLLESEEDGQAYLEDLVKDIVQWLSSSSGLKPDRGLQSNGLLTTLSQHYFLFLGTLSSHPHGVKMLEKCSVFQCLLNICTLKNQDHLLKLTVSILDYSRDGLSRVILSKILTAATDNCRLYATKHLRVLLRANVEFFSNWGIELLVTQLHDRNKTISMEALDILDEACEDKANLHALIQMKPALTHLGDKGVLLLLRFLSIPKGFSYLSERGYVTKQLEKWQKDYNLKYVDMIEEQLNEALTTYRKPVDGDNYVRRSNQRLQRPNVYLPVHLYGQLVHDKTGCHLLEVQNVVPDLSYTVRSPMLDKWEGIKQLKAALWALGNIGSSNWGLNLLQEEGVIPDIVVLAQHCEVLSIRGTCLYVLGLISKTRQGCDMLKQHGWDAVRHSRRTLWPVVPDDMEPSPNPPSLLSSVPSTLSLASDSTSSRHNSESDSTQPSMYIMDDERLENCDLSDDPPMYMRPKYKDRSPFTLLASSHFRNRLLHSLSLSGKMLRSTSDPKGTTRDHGGGMEEDQGRKRTVTEPSYTFGSSDVFPIYNDGHLSSRVEI
;
A
#
# COMPACT_ATOMS: atom_id res chain seq x y z
N GLU A 1 29.41 45.32 30.95
CA GLU A 1 29.24 45.19 32.42
C GLU A 1 27.91 44.50 32.73
N ASN A 2 27.90 43.18 32.88
CA ASN A 2 26.70 42.47 33.35
C ASN A 2 26.83 42.26 34.86
N CYS A 3 25.86 42.76 35.64
CA CYS A 3 25.78 42.45 37.06
C CYS A 3 25.42 40.97 37.26
N ASN A 4 26.45 40.12 37.31
CA ASN A 4 26.43 38.99 38.23
C ASN A 4 26.35 39.61 39.64
N VAL A 5 25.12 39.86 40.10
CA VAL A 5 24.86 40.13 41.51
C VAL A 5 25.54 39.02 42.29
N LEU A 6 26.45 39.39 43.19
CA LEU A 6 27.06 38.48 44.14
C LEU A 6 25.93 37.71 44.81
N ILE A 7 25.89 36.39 44.62
CA ILE A 7 24.91 35.54 45.29
C ILE A 7 25.23 35.66 46.78
N MET A 8 24.46 36.48 47.50
CA MET A 8 24.59 36.59 48.95
C MET A 8 24.33 35.22 49.55
N TYR A 9 25.00 34.90 50.67
CA TYR A 9 24.87 33.59 51.32
C TYR A 9 23.42 33.21 51.66
N ASN A 10 22.52 34.20 51.79
CA ASN A 10 21.12 33.98 52.12
C ASN A 10 20.20 34.18 50.89
N PRO A 11 19.43 33.15 50.46
CA PRO A 11 18.52 33.25 49.31
C PRO A 11 17.42 34.33 49.42
N SER A 12 16.95 34.63 50.63
CA SER A 12 15.89 35.63 50.84
C SER A 12 16.31 37.04 50.44
N ASP A 13 17.57 37.39 50.71
CA ASP A 13 18.09 38.74 50.47
C ASP A 13 18.35 38.95 48.97
N ASN A 14 18.87 37.92 48.30
CA ASN A 14 18.96 37.87 46.84
C ASN A 14 17.58 38.05 46.18
N LEU A 15 16.55 37.36 46.68
CA LEU A 15 15.19 37.47 46.15
C LEU A 15 14.61 38.87 46.40
N ARG A 16 14.82 39.44 47.59
CA ARG A 16 14.38 40.79 47.96
C ARG A 16 14.94 41.85 47.02
N GLU A 17 16.25 41.82 46.74
CA GLU A 17 16.91 42.77 45.83
C GLU A 17 16.35 42.64 44.39
N ILE A 18 16.21 41.40 43.90
CA ILE A 18 15.67 41.09 42.59
C ILE A 18 14.23 41.63 42.43
N LEU A 19 13.33 41.33 43.37
CA LEU A 19 11.93 41.75 43.27
C LEU A 19 11.80 43.28 43.39
N GLN A 20 12.57 43.91 44.27
CA GLN A 20 12.55 45.38 44.44
C GLN A 20 13.03 46.09 43.17
N ASN A 21 14.10 45.61 42.52
CA ASN A 21 14.63 46.22 41.30
C ASN A 21 13.77 45.94 40.05
N VAL A 22 13.00 44.84 40.04
CA VAL A 22 11.97 44.58 39.02
C VAL A 22 10.75 45.50 39.20
N ALA A 23 10.30 45.72 40.44
CA ALA A 23 9.11 46.50 40.75
C ALA A 23 9.27 48.03 40.63
N LYS A 24 10.49 48.58 40.80
CA LYS A 24 10.76 50.03 40.66
C LYS A 24 10.38 50.55 39.26
N GLN A 25 9.52 51.56 39.20
CA GLN A 25 9.12 52.17 37.92
C GLN A 25 10.26 52.96 37.27
N GLN A 26 10.94 53.84 38.04
CA GLN A 26 12.03 54.70 37.57
C GLN A 26 13.38 54.31 38.22
N GLY A 27 14.49 54.78 37.64
CA GLY A 27 15.85 54.61 38.18
C GLY A 27 16.54 53.25 37.91
N VAL A 28 15.89 52.29 37.24
CA VAL A 28 16.49 51.00 36.86
C VAL A 28 16.27 50.74 35.37
N SER A 29 17.36 50.55 34.62
CA SER A 29 17.29 50.30 33.18
C SER A 29 16.70 48.93 32.84
N ASN A 30 16.05 48.83 31.68
CA ASN A 30 15.41 47.58 31.22
C ASN A 30 16.40 46.42 31.08
N MET A 31 17.66 46.70 30.70
CA MET A 31 18.73 45.69 30.65
C MET A 31 19.08 45.15 32.05
N ARG A 32 19.09 45.99 33.09
CA ARG A 32 19.26 45.53 34.48
C ARG A 32 18.05 44.72 34.96
N LYS A 33 16.82 45.17 34.69
CA LYS A 33 15.59 44.40 35.00
C LYS A 33 15.58 43.01 34.35
N LEU A 34 15.98 42.91 33.09
CA LEU A 34 16.19 41.64 32.38
C LEU A 34 17.25 40.77 33.06
N GLY A 35 18.37 41.36 33.51
CA GLY A 35 19.40 40.68 34.29
C GLY A 35 18.86 40.08 35.60
N HIS A 36 18.12 40.86 36.39
CA HIS A 36 17.49 40.40 37.63
C HIS A 36 16.46 39.30 37.38
N LEU A 37 15.62 39.39 36.35
CA LEU A 37 14.66 38.32 35.97
C LEU A 37 15.35 37.02 35.54
N ASN A 38 16.49 37.10 34.85
CA ASN A 38 17.29 35.91 34.53
C ASN A 38 17.96 35.32 35.78
N ASN A 39 18.40 36.17 36.72
CA ASN A 39 18.97 35.71 37.99
C ASN A 39 17.91 35.13 38.94
N PHE A 40 16.67 35.62 38.91
CA PHE A 40 15.51 35.01 39.60
C PHE A 40 15.35 33.55 39.20
N ILE A 41 15.36 33.26 37.88
CA ILE A 41 15.21 31.90 37.37
C ILE A 41 16.38 31.02 37.82
N LYS A 42 17.62 31.54 37.81
CA LYS A 42 18.79 30.80 38.32
C LYS A 42 18.67 30.50 39.82
N LEU A 43 18.21 31.46 40.62
CA LEU A 43 18.01 31.32 42.07
C LEU A 43 16.94 30.26 42.35
N LEU A 44 15.78 30.36 41.70
CA LEU A 44 14.66 29.43 41.83
C LEU A 44 15.03 28.00 41.40
N CYS A 45 15.88 27.84 40.39
CA CYS A 45 16.42 26.54 39.98
C CYS A 45 17.45 25.95 40.97
N LYS A 46 18.17 26.78 41.74
CA LYS A 46 19.18 26.34 42.71
C LYS A 46 18.61 26.05 44.11
N VAL A 47 17.70 26.92 44.59
CA VAL A 47 17.22 26.91 45.98
C VAL A 47 15.90 26.13 46.14
N GLY A 48 15.12 26.03 45.06
CA GLY A 48 13.78 25.45 45.07
C GLY A 48 12.68 26.48 45.38
N HIS A 49 11.47 25.96 45.61
CA HIS A 49 10.21 26.73 45.56
C HIS A 49 9.51 26.90 46.92
N SER A 50 10.15 26.49 48.02
CA SER A 50 9.56 26.59 49.37
C SER A 50 9.56 28.04 49.88
N GLU A 51 8.39 28.54 50.30
CA GLU A 51 8.22 29.90 50.84
C GLU A 51 9.21 30.18 52.00
N GLU A 52 9.43 29.20 52.89
CA GLU A 52 10.39 29.25 54.00
C GLU A 52 11.84 29.58 53.57
N LYS A 53 12.35 28.95 52.51
CA LYS A 53 13.72 29.19 52.01
C LYS A 53 13.84 30.44 51.15
N LEU A 54 12.72 30.90 50.58
CA LEU A 54 12.68 32.12 49.79
C LEU A 54 12.43 33.37 50.66
N GLY A 55 11.88 33.21 51.86
CA GLY A 55 11.59 34.30 52.80
C GLY A 55 10.44 35.21 52.37
N PHE A 56 9.61 34.76 51.43
CA PHE A 56 8.46 35.48 50.87
C PHE A 56 7.35 34.50 50.49
N THR A 57 6.10 34.97 50.55
CA THR A 57 4.95 34.22 50.05
C THR A 57 4.94 34.18 48.52
N HIS A 58 4.33 33.15 47.94
CA HIS A 58 4.12 33.11 46.48
C HIS A 58 3.31 34.30 45.97
N GLU A 59 2.40 34.86 46.76
CA GLU A 59 1.53 35.97 46.33
C GLU A 59 2.32 37.26 46.13
N GLU A 60 3.23 37.61 47.04
CA GLU A 60 4.16 38.74 46.90
C GLU A 60 5.05 38.59 45.64
N ILE A 61 5.61 37.39 45.43
CA ILE A 61 6.43 37.08 44.26
C ILE A 61 5.62 37.29 42.97
N ILE A 62 4.37 36.81 42.92
CA ILE A 62 3.48 36.98 41.76
C ILE A 62 3.14 38.45 41.52
N ILE A 63 2.85 39.23 42.58
CA ILE A 63 2.54 40.66 42.50
C ILE A 63 3.73 41.45 41.92
N CYS A 64 4.95 41.14 42.31
CA CYS A 64 6.15 41.76 41.74
C CYS A 64 6.41 41.31 40.29
N LEU A 65 6.28 40.01 39.99
CA LEU A 65 6.55 39.49 38.64
C LEU A 65 5.52 39.95 37.60
N ARG A 66 4.24 40.12 37.95
CA ARG A 66 3.21 40.59 37.01
C ARG A 66 3.48 42.02 36.50
N LEU A 67 4.17 42.85 37.29
CA LEU A 67 4.58 44.21 36.86
C LEU A 67 5.58 44.18 35.70
N ALA A 68 6.40 43.11 35.57
CA ALA A 68 7.30 42.96 34.43
C ALA A 68 6.55 42.79 33.09
N LEU A 69 5.29 42.33 33.12
CA LEU A 69 4.43 42.18 31.94
C LEU A 69 3.87 43.52 31.44
N LEU A 70 3.91 44.57 32.26
CA LEU A 70 3.47 45.92 31.93
C LEU A 70 4.61 46.84 31.43
N ASN A 71 5.85 46.32 31.35
CA ASN A 71 6.99 47.11 30.88
C ASN A 71 6.95 47.27 29.34
N GLU A 72 7.29 48.46 28.82
CA GLU A 72 7.38 48.74 27.38
C GLU A 72 8.41 47.86 26.63
N ALA A 73 9.47 47.41 27.29
CA ALA A 73 10.47 46.53 26.69
C ALA A 73 10.00 45.07 26.57
N LYS A 74 9.85 44.60 25.32
CA LYS A 74 9.43 43.22 24.99
C LYS A 74 10.35 42.14 25.59
N GLU A 75 11.63 42.43 25.75
CA GLU A 75 12.62 41.55 26.38
C GLU A 75 12.34 41.35 27.86
N VAL A 76 11.91 42.40 28.57
CA VAL A 76 11.54 42.35 29.99
C VAL A 76 10.22 41.60 30.16
N ARG A 77 9.22 41.86 29.31
CA ARG A 77 7.95 41.09 29.31
C ARG A 77 8.19 39.60 29.04
N ALA A 78 9.00 39.26 28.03
CA ALA A 78 9.38 37.88 27.71
C ALA A 78 10.11 37.19 28.88
N ALA A 79 11.00 37.90 29.58
CA ALA A 79 11.67 37.39 30.77
C ALA A 79 10.72 37.22 31.97
N GLY A 80 9.74 38.12 32.15
CA GLY A 80 8.68 38.01 33.14
C GLY A 80 7.80 36.76 32.90
N LEU A 81 7.30 36.58 31.68
CA LEU A 81 6.55 35.38 31.27
C LEU A 81 7.36 34.09 31.50
N ARG A 82 8.66 34.13 31.19
CA ARG A 82 9.58 33.02 31.48
C ARG A 82 9.70 32.77 32.98
N ALA A 83 9.86 33.81 33.81
CA ALA A 83 9.95 33.69 35.26
C ALA A 83 8.68 33.07 35.87
N LEU A 84 7.50 33.55 35.48
CA LEU A 84 6.22 32.92 35.88
C LEU A 84 6.15 31.44 35.50
N ARG A 85 6.64 31.06 34.31
CA ARG A 85 6.61 29.64 33.86
C ARG A 85 7.47 28.72 34.72
N TYR A 86 8.57 29.22 35.30
CA TYR A 86 9.40 28.44 36.22
C TYR A 86 8.84 28.41 37.65
N LEU A 87 7.99 29.38 38.01
CA LEU A 87 7.27 29.43 39.29
C LEU A 87 6.08 28.46 39.33
N ILE A 88 5.24 28.45 38.28
CA ILE A 88 4.07 27.56 38.21
C ILE A 88 4.53 26.11 38.04
N ARG A 89 4.48 25.33 39.13
CA ARG A 89 4.78 23.88 39.13
C ARG A 89 3.59 23.01 39.45
N ASP A 90 2.72 23.45 40.36
CA ASP A 90 1.62 22.71 40.95
C ASP A 90 0.30 23.52 40.91
N SER A 91 -0.81 22.89 41.31
CA SER A 91 -2.13 23.51 41.22
C SER A 91 -2.35 24.67 42.22
N THR A 92 -1.62 24.73 43.35
CA THR A 92 -1.82 25.77 44.37
C THR A 92 -1.21 27.11 43.93
N ILE A 93 0.01 27.10 43.36
CA ILE A 93 0.62 28.30 42.79
C ILE A 93 -0.21 28.80 41.61
N LEU A 94 -0.73 27.89 40.77
CA LEU A 94 -1.60 28.26 39.66
C LEU A 94 -2.90 28.95 40.15
N GLN A 95 -3.54 28.45 41.21
CA GLN A 95 -4.69 29.12 41.82
C GLN A 95 -4.35 30.50 42.38
N LYS A 96 -3.20 30.68 43.05
CA LYS A 96 -2.72 31.99 43.52
C LYS A 96 -2.52 32.98 42.35
N VAL A 97 -1.92 32.53 41.23
CA VAL A 97 -1.74 33.34 40.00
C VAL A 97 -3.08 33.77 39.40
N LEU A 98 -4.05 32.87 39.32
CA LEU A 98 -5.39 33.15 38.76
C LEU A 98 -6.23 34.05 39.69
N ARG A 99 -6.15 33.87 41.01
CA ARG A 99 -6.80 34.75 42.00
C ARG A 99 -6.32 36.21 41.86
N LEU A 100 -5.06 36.41 41.50
CA LEU A 100 -4.45 37.72 41.27
C LEU A 100 -4.67 38.29 39.85
N GLN A 101 -5.54 37.67 39.05
CA GLN A 101 -5.97 38.09 37.71
C GLN A 101 -4.82 38.34 36.71
N VAL A 102 -3.74 37.57 36.83
CA VAL A 102 -2.55 37.71 35.96
C VAL A 102 -2.83 37.17 34.54
N ASP A 103 -3.85 36.34 34.38
CA ASP A 103 -4.32 35.80 33.11
C ASP A 103 -4.72 36.88 32.09
N TYR A 104 -5.28 38.02 32.53
CA TYR A 104 -5.54 39.17 31.65
C TYR A 104 -4.26 39.77 31.04
N LEU A 105 -3.17 39.82 31.82
CA LEU A 105 -1.88 40.31 31.35
C LEU A 105 -1.22 39.30 30.40
N ILE A 106 -1.41 37.99 30.66
CA ILE A 106 -0.95 36.92 29.77
C ILE A 106 -1.68 36.98 28.42
N ALA A 107 -3.01 37.15 28.41
CA ALA A 107 -3.80 37.34 27.19
C ALA A 107 -3.33 38.56 26.40
N ARG A 108 -3.15 39.72 27.06
CA ARG A 108 -2.56 40.93 26.44
C ARG A 108 -1.21 40.67 25.77
N CYS A 109 -0.32 39.89 26.40
CA CYS A 109 0.97 39.51 25.83
C CYS A 109 0.89 38.51 24.65
N ILE A 110 -0.27 37.89 24.39
CA ILE A 110 -0.51 37.00 23.25
C ILE A 110 -1.07 37.78 22.05
N ASP A 111 -1.97 38.72 22.29
CA ASP A 111 -2.72 39.41 21.22
C ASP A 111 -1.93 40.60 20.61
N ILE A 112 -1.02 41.23 21.36
CA ILE A 112 -0.22 42.35 20.84
C ILE A 112 0.83 41.85 19.84
N GLN A 113 0.59 42.08 18.55
CA GLN A 113 1.52 41.80 17.44
C GLN A 113 2.44 43.01 17.13
N GLN A 114 3.42 43.28 17.99
CA GLN A 114 4.37 44.40 17.88
C GLN A 114 5.82 43.92 17.71
N SER A 115 6.15 43.22 16.62
CA SER A 115 7.51 42.69 16.34
C SER A 115 8.12 41.83 17.47
N ASN A 116 7.25 41.14 18.22
CA ASN A 116 7.53 40.54 19.52
C ASN A 116 7.33 39.00 19.52
N GLU A 117 7.68 38.32 18.44
CA GLU A 117 7.51 36.85 18.29
C GLU A 117 8.09 36.06 19.48
N VAL A 118 9.22 36.49 20.05
CA VAL A 118 9.87 35.86 21.21
C VAL A 118 9.03 35.99 22.50
N GLU A 119 8.38 37.14 22.70
CA GLU A 119 7.48 37.40 23.84
C GLU A 119 6.26 36.49 23.76
N ARG A 120 5.56 36.53 22.62
CA ARG A 120 4.39 35.68 22.33
C ARG A 120 4.74 34.20 22.49
N THR A 121 5.93 33.79 22.04
CA THR A 121 6.45 32.43 22.26
C THR A 121 6.62 32.07 23.74
N GLN A 122 7.08 32.99 24.61
CA GLN A 122 7.12 32.71 26.05
C GLN A 122 5.72 32.64 26.67
N ALA A 123 4.78 33.46 26.22
CA ALA A 123 3.37 33.43 26.65
C ALA A 123 2.72 32.08 26.28
N LEU A 124 2.80 31.65 25.03
CA LEU A 124 2.26 30.35 24.59
C LEU A 124 2.90 29.16 25.36
N ARG A 125 4.20 29.24 25.68
CA ARG A 125 4.88 28.22 26.52
C ARG A 125 4.44 28.27 27.99
N LEU A 126 4.11 29.44 28.54
CA LEU A 126 3.53 29.60 29.87
C LEU A 126 2.13 28.99 29.91
N VAL A 127 1.31 29.29 28.90
CA VAL A 127 -0.04 28.75 28.72
C VAL A 127 -0.04 27.22 28.63
N ARG A 128 0.83 26.61 27.80
CA ARG A 128 0.98 25.14 27.76
C ARG A 128 1.42 24.56 29.11
N LYS A 129 2.23 25.28 29.89
CA LYS A 129 2.58 24.85 31.26
C LYS A 129 1.35 24.91 32.19
N MET A 130 0.50 25.93 32.11
CA MET A 130 -0.77 25.99 32.87
C MET A 130 -1.67 24.78 32.55
N ILE A 131 -1.88 24.46 31.26
CA ILE A 131 -2.64 23.28 30.79
C ILE A 131 -2.01 21.96 31.26
N THR A 132 -0.68 21.91 31.37
CA THR A 132 0.04 20.73 31.87
C THR A 132 -0.09 20.57 33.39
N VAL A 133 -0.16 21.66 34.15
CA VAL A 133 -0.32 21.64 35.61
C VAL A 133 -1.76 21.36 36.03
N ASN A 134 -2.73 22.12 35.53
CA ASN A 134 -4.15 21.83 35.74
C ASN A 134 -5.01 22.48 34.65
N ALA A 135 -5.51 21.68 33.71
CA ALA A 135 -6.35 22.16 32.61
C ALA A 135 -7.79 22.52 33.03
N LEU A 136 -8.28 22.03 34.17
CA LEU A 136 -9.64 22.33 34.64
C LEU A 136 -9.78 23.77 35.15
N LEU A 137 -8.68 24.35 35.63
CA LEU A 137 -8.60 25.74 36.11
C LEU A 137 -8.25 26.74 34.99
N PHE A 138 -8.31 26.34 33.72
CA PHE A 138 -7.81 27.17 32.63
C PHE A 138 -8.70 28.41 32.37
N PRO A 139 -8.15 29.63 32.33
CA PRO A 139 -8.95 30.85 32.31
C PRO A 139 -9.60 31.14 30.95
N SER A 140 -10.83 31.66 30.98
CA SER A 140 -11.57 32.09 29.79
C SER A 140 -10.89 33.24 29.01
N SER A 141 -10.16 34.12 29.70
CA SER A 141 -9.44 35.27 29.10
C SER A 141 -8.42 34.81 28.05
N VAL A 142 -7.51 33.93 28.45
CA VAL A 142 -6.51 33.31 27.57
C VAL A 142 -7.17 32.41 26.53
N THR A 143 -8.27 31.73 26.89
CA THR A 143 -9.03 30.92 25.92
C THR A 143 -9.57 31.77 24.77
N ASN A 144 -10.17 32.93 25.07
CA ASN A 144 -10.66 33.88 24.07
C ASN A 144 -9.53 34.45 23.20
N SER A 145 -8.41 34.86 23.83
CA SER A 145 -7.22 35.35 23.12
C SER A 145 -6.67 34.33 22.11
N LEU A 146 -6.47 33.07 22.53
CA LEU A 146 -6.04 31.99 21.63
C LEU A 146 -7.02 31.77 20.48
N ILE A 147 -8.32 31.81 20.76
CA ILE A 147 -9.40 31.59 19.76
C ILE A 147 -9.46 32.75 18.75
N ALA A 148 -9.31 34.00 19.20
CA ALA A 148 -9.27 35.18 18.32
C ALA A 148 -8.07 35.09 17.35
N VAL A 149 -6.86 34.87 17.88
CA VAL A 149 -5.66 34.65 17.06
C VAL A 149 -5.83 33.44 16.12
N GLY A 150 -6.57 32.42 16.55
CA GLY A 150 -6.87 31.22 15.75
C GLY A 150 -7.90 31.44 14.62
N ASN A 151 -8.87 32.34 14.78
CA ASN A 151 -9.95 32.57 13.82
C ASN A 151 -9.54 33.47 12.65
N ASP A 152 -8.88 34.58 12.97
CA ASP A 152 -8.72 35.72 12.04
C ASP A 152 -7.24 36.02 11.75
N GLY A 153 -6.31 35.50 12.57
CA GLY A 153 -4.88 35.69 12.39
C GLY A 153 -4.32 35.20 11.04
N LEU A 154 -5.03 34.33 10.30
CA LEU A 154 -4.63 33.97 8.93
C LEU A 154 -4.78 35.16 7.96
N GLN A 155 -5.84 35.97 8.12
CA GLN A 155 -6.07 37.18 7.33
C GLN A 155 -5.04 38.26 7.69
N GLU A 156 -4.76 38.42 8.99
CA GLU A 156 -3.73 39.34 9.52
C GLU A 156 -2.28 38.87 9.26
N ARG A 157 -2.10 37.72 8.61
CA ARG A 157 -0.80 37.07 8.31
C ARG A 157 0.04 36.76 9.56
N ASP A 158 -0.61 36.51 10.69
CA ASP A 158 0.04 36.09 11.92
C ASP A 158 0.68 34.69 11.76
N ARG A 159 1.93 34.58 12.19
CA ARG A 159 2.72 33.35 12.19
C ARG A 159 2.35 32.42 13.35
N MET A 160 1.70 32.93 14.40
CA MET A 160 1.38 32.17 15.62
C MET A 160 0.08 31.37 15.53
N VAL A 161 -0.77 31.56 14.51
CA VAL A 161 -2.07 30.86 14.32
C VAL A 161 -1.96 29.36 14.59
N ARG A 162 -1.05 28.66 13.90
CA ARG A 162 -0.89 27.19 14.03
C ARG A 162 -0.45 26.77 15.44
N ALA A 163 0.32 27.61 16.15
CA ALA A 163 0.72 27.35 17.52
C ALA A 163 -0.46 27.54 18.50
N CYS A 164 -1.28 28.58 18.30
CA CYS A 164 -2.49 28.81 19.08
C CYS A 164 -3.53 27.70 18.87
N ILE A 165 -3.80 27.31 17.62
CA ILE A 165 -4.72 26.20 17.29
C ILE A 165 -4.25 24.88 17.89
N ALA A 166 -2.94 24.57 17.86
CA ALA A 166 -2.39 23.38 18.50
C ALA A 166 -2.61 23.39 20.03
N ILE A 167 -2.54 24.56 20.68
CA ILE A 167 -2.81 24.72 22.12
C ILE A 167 -4.31 24.58 22.42
N ILE A 168 -5.19 25.11 21.57
CA ILE A 168 -6.64 24.90 21.67
C ILE A 168 -6.98 23.41 21.54
N CYS A 169 -6.32 22.70 20.62
CA CYS A 169 -6.43 21.24 20.48
C CYS A 169 -5.98 20.48 21.74
N GLU A 170 -4.81 20.83 22.31
CA GLU A 170 -4.31 20.26 23.57
C GLU A 170 -5.24 20.54 24.77
N LEU A 171 -5.87 21.72 24.79
CA LEU A 171 -6.83 22.12 25.81
C LEU A 171 -8.15 21.37 25.66
N ALA A 172 -8.69 21.26 24.43
CA ALA A 172 -9.99 20.64 24.15
C ALA A 172 -10.04 19.17 24.60
N VAL A 173 -8.93 18.43 24.47
CA VAL A 173 -8.84 17.03 24.94
C VAL A 173 -8.88 16.91 26.47
N LYS A 174 -8.42 17.93 27.22
CA LYS A 174 -8.35 17.90 28.69
C LYS A 174 -9.49 18.64 29.39
N ASN A 175 -10.01 19.69 28.78
CA ASN A 175 -11.10 20.52 29.26
C ASN A 175 -11.92 21.00 28.04
N PRO A 176 -12.79 20.15 27.49
CA PRO A 176 -13.63 20.51 26.35
C PRO A 176 -14.64 21.62 26.70
N VAL A 177 -15.05 21.71 27.97
CA VAL A 177 -16.10 22.63 28.44
C VAL A 177 -15.74 24.08 28.16
N VAL A 178 -14.54 24.52 28.56
CA VAL A 178 -14.10 25.91 28.38
C VAL A 178 -13.91 26.25 26.90
N VAL A 179 -13.52 25.29 26.07
CA VAL A 179 -13.35 25.47 24.61
C VAL A 179 -14.69 25.55 23.90
N ALA A 180 -15.63 24.67 24.22
CA ALA A 180 -16.97 24.63 23.64
C ALA A 180 -17.78 25.89 23.99
N GLN A 181 -17.76 26.31 25.27
CA GLN A 181 -18.43 27.55 25.73
C GLN A 181 -17.92 28.82 25.00
N ARG A 182 -16.68 28.81 24.50
CA ARG A 182 -16.08 29.91 23.74
C ARG A 182 -16.07 29.67 22.23
N ARG A 183 -16.83 28.67 21.73
CA ARG A 183 -16.95 28.25 20.32
C ARG A 183 -15.63 27.83 19.66
N GLY A 184 -14.60 27.49 20.44
CA GLY A 184 -13.29 27.11 19.93
C GLY A 184 -13.28 25.82 19.11
N LEU A 185 -14.29 24.96 19.26
CA LEU A 185 -14.47 23.77 18.39
C LEU A 185 -14.80 24.17 16.95
N SER A 186 -15.62 25.21 16.76
CA SER A 186 -15.90 25.79 15.44
C SER A 186 -14.65 26.44 14.85
N THR A 187 -13.80 27.08 15.67
CA THR A 187 -12.48 27.59 15.23
C THR A 187 -11.55 26.48 14.72
N ILE A 188 -11.53 25.31 15.36
CA ILE A 188 -10.79 24.13 14.88
C ILE A 188 -11.35 23.70 13.52
N LEU A 189 -12.68 23.56 13.39
CA LEU A 189 -13.35 23.13 12.15
C LEU A 189 -13.15 24.13 10.99
N LYS A 190 -13.20 25.44 11.25
CA LYS A 190 -12.83 26.49 10.29
C LYS A 190 -11.39 26.27 9.80
N ASN A 191 -10.45 26.13 10.74
CA ASN A 191 -9.02 25.90 10.43
C ASN A 191 -8.74 24.57 9.70
N VAL A 192 -9.60 23.55 9.82
CA VAL A 192 -9.50 22.32 9.01
C VAL A 192 -9.70 22.65 7.53
N ILE A 193 -10.69 23.49 7.19
CA ILE A 193 -11.03 23.90 5.82
C ILE A 193 -10.02 24.93 5.25
N ASP A 194 -9.26 25.61 6.12
CA ASP A 194 -8.09 26.43 5.75
C ASP A 194 -6.79 25.63 5.54
N CYS A 195 -6.69 24.36 5.95
CA CYS A 195 -5.40 23.68 6.05
C CYS A 195 -5.13 22.66 4.93
N GLN A 196 -4.22 23.01 4.00
CA GLN A 196 -3.72 22.13 2.92
C GLN A 196 -2.62 21.16 3.39
N LEU A 197 -2.18 21.24 4.66
CA LEU A 197 -1.11 20.41 5.21
C LEU A 197 -1.67 19.12 5.85
N SER A 198 -1.61 18.00 5.13
CA SER A 198 -2.27 16.73 5.51
C SER A 198 -2.06 16.26 6.95
N ARG A 199 -0.86 16.38 7.53
CA ARG A 199 -0.61 15.96 8.92
C ARG A 199 -1.25 16.89 9.95
N ILE A 200 -1.38 18.17 9.63
CA ILE A 200 -2.02 19.17 10.51
C ILE A 200 -3.54 19.03 10.38
N ASN A 201 -4.08 19.02 9.16
CA ASN A 201 -5.50 18.80 8.89
C ASN A 201 -6.03 17.53 9.58
N GLU A 202 -5.31 16.39 9.44
CA GLU A 202 -5.68 15.14 10.13
C GLU A 202 -5.59 15.26 11.67
N ALA A 203 -4.59 15.94 12.22
CA ALA A 203 -4.49 16.17 13.67
C ALA A 203 -5.61 17.07 14.21
N LEU A 204 -6.01 18.10 13.48
CA LEU A 204 -7.12 18.99 13.86
C LEU A 204 -8.45 18.21 13.90
N ILE A 205 -8.82 17.53 12.81
CA ILE A 205 -10.09 16.77 12.77
C ILE A 205 -10.09 15.60 13.77
N THR A 206 -8.92 15.01 14.05
CA THR A 206 -8.79 13.96 15.10
C THR A 206 -9.24 14.46 16.47
N THR A 207 -9.08 15.75 16.81
CA THR A 207 -9.57 16.27 18.10
C THR A 207 -11.10 16.25 18.18
N ILE A 208 -11.79 16.71 17.13
CA ILE A 208 -13.27 16.67 17.05
C ILE A 208 -13.77 15.23 17.07
N LEU A 209 -13.11 14.34 16.32
CA LEU A 209 -13.43 12.91 16.27
C LEU A 209 -13.17 12.19 17.60
N HIS A 210 -12.19 12.65 18.39
CA HIS A 210 -11.94 12.16 19.75
C HIS A 210 -13.05 12.60 20.72
N LEU A 211 -13.49 13.87 20.66
CA LEU A 211 -14.60 14.36 21.48
C LEU A 211 -15.91 13.62 21.17
N LEU A 212 -16.17 13.26 19.92
CA LEU A 212 -17.32 12.45 19.52
C LEU A 212 -17.26 10.97 20.00
N ASN A 213 -16.08 10.44 20.38
CA ASN A 213 -15.92 9.04 20.75
C ASN A 213 -16.52 8.71 22.13
N HIS A 214 -16.33 9.55 23.15
CA HIS A 214 -16.80 9.30 24.52
C HIS A 214 -18.09 10.09 24.85
N PRO A 215 -19.10 9.52 25.52
CA PRO A 215 -20.36 10.22 25.85
C PRO A 215 -20.17 11.55 26.59
N HIS A 216 -19.38 11.55 27.66
CA HIS A 216 -19.06 12.76 28.46
C HIS A 216 -18.48 13.92 27.63
N THR A 217 -17.82 13.65 26.50
CA THR A 217 -17.27 14.68 25.60
C THR A 217 -18.16 14.95 24.39
N ARG A 218 -18.95 13.96 23.96
CA ARG A 218 -19.85 14.04 22.79
C ARG A 218 -20.93 15.10 22.95
N GLN A 219 -21.42 15.33 24.17
CA GLN A 219 -22.40 16.37 24.49
C GLN A 219 -21.96 17.81 24.13
N TYR A 220 -20.66 18.04 23.93
CA TYR A 220 -20.13 19.35 23.55
C TYR A 220 -19.98 19.56 22.04
N VAL A 221 -20.32 18.56 21.22
CA VAL A 221 -20.25 18.63 19.75
C VAL A 221 -21.66 18.48 19.17
N HIS A 222 -22.14 19.48 18.45
CA HIS A 222 -23.45 19.41 17.80
C HIS A 222 -23.36 18.53 16.54
N SER A 223 -23.82 17.28 16.67
CA SER A 223 -23.41 16.20 15.77
C SER A 223 -23.76 16.39 14.29
N ASP A 224 -24.82 17.13 14.00
CA ASP A 224 -25.40 17.22 12.65
C ASP A 224 -25.09 18.57 11.98
N VAL A 225 -24.41 19.48 12.68
CA VAL A 225 -24.04 20.82 12.18
C VAL A 225 -22.52 21.06 12.22
N GLU A 226 -21.81 20.54 13.22
CA GLU A 226 -20.38 20.82 13.38
C GLU A 226 -19.50 19.90 12.54
N LEU A 227 -19.68 18.58 12.63
CA LEU A 227 -18.90 17.67 11.78
C LEU A 227 -19.21 17.86 10.29
N GLU A 228 -20.45 18.19 9.96
CA GLU A 228 -20.90 18.40 8.57
C GLU A 228 -20.42 19.75 7.96
N GLN A 229 -19.78 20.64 8.73
CA GLN A 229 -19.07 21.79 8.14
C GLN A 229 -17.93 21.35 7.21
N ILE A 230 -17.30 20.20 7.44
CA ILE A 230 -16.17 19.76 6.61
C ILE A 230 -16.58 19.41 5.18
N LEU A 231 -17.85 19.07 4.97
CA LEU A 231 -18.43 18.75 3.65
C LEU A 231 -19.09 19.96 2.97
N ALA A 232 -19.25 21.09 3.68
CA ALA A 232 -19.83 22.33 3.14
C ALA A 232 -19.22 22.81 1.80
N PRO A 233 -17.89 22.72 1.55
CA PRO A 233 -17.32 23.10 0.25
C PRO A 233 -17.82 22.26 -0.93
N TYR A 234 -18.32 21.04 -0.69
CA TYR A 234 -18.92 20.19 -1.72
C TYR A 234 -20.44 20.33 -1.80
N THR A 235 -21.12 20.63 -0.69
CA THR A 235 -22.59 20.77 -0.65
C THR A 235 -23.08 22.12 -1.13
N ASP A 236 -22.34 23.19 -0.86
CA ASP A 236 -22.67 24.55 -1.29
C ASP A 236 -21.86 24.92 -2.55
N PHE A 237 -22.55 25.05 -3.68
CA PHE A 237 -21.92 25.39 -4.96
C PHE A 237 -21.30 26.80 -4.98
N HIS A 238 -21.74 27.70 -4.10
CA HIS A 238 -21.27 29.07 -3.97
C HIS A 238 -20.55 29.34 -2.64
N TYR A 239 -20.04 28.28 -1.99
CA TYR A 239 -19.39 28.33 -0.70
C TYR A 239 -18.32 29.42 -0.60
N ARG A 240 -18.50 30.37 0.33
CA ARG A 240 -17.53 31.39 0.71
C ARG A 240 -17.06 31.14 2.15
N HIS A 241 -15.78 30.81 2.31
CA HIS A 241 -15.23 30.52 3.64
C HIS A 241 -14.96 31.77 4.48
N ASN A 242 -14.48 32.83 3.83
CA ASN A 242 -14.30 34.17 4.39
C ASN A 242 -15.08 35.16 3.52
N ALA A 243 -15.71 36.17 4.12
CA ALA A 243 -16.49 37.17 3.39
C ALA A 243 -15.60 38.09 2.54
N ASP A 244 -14.42 38.41 3.04
CA ASP A 244 -13.51 39.45 2.51
C ASP A 244 -12.47 38.91 1.51
N THR A 245 -12.63 37.69 0.99
CA THR A 245 -11.72 37.13 -0.01
C THR A 245 -11.82 37.91 -1.33
N ALA A 246 -10.69 38.45 -1.80
CA ALA A 246 -10.62 39.23 -3.03
C ALA A 246 -11.05 38.41 -4.27
N GLU A 247 -11.83 39.01 -5.16
CA GLU A 247 -12.47 38.31 -6.29
C GLU A 247 -11.48 37.58 -7.21
N GLY A 248 -10.30 38.17 -7.43
CA GLY A 248 -9.24 37.56 -8.25
C GLY A 248 -8.65 36.26 -7.67
N GLN A 249 -8.87 35.95 -6.40
CA GLN A 249 -8.36 34.74 -5.72
C GLN A 249 -9.43 33.65 -5.52
N LEU A 250 -10.69 33.89 -5.87
CA LEU A 250 -11.81 32.98 -5.58
C LEU A 250 -11.62 31.57 -6.12
N LYS A 251 -10.98 31.41 -7.30
CA LYS A 251 -10.71 30.09 -7.88
C LYS A 251 -9.66 29.31 -7.09
N GLU A 252 -8.54 29.95 -6.76
CA GLU A 252 -7.45 29.33 -5.97
C GLU A 252 -7.91 29.00 -4.55
N ASP A 253 -8.68 29.90 -3.93
CA ASP A 253 -9.31 29.67 -2.63
C ASP A 253 -10.21 28.43 -2.67
N ARG A 254 -11.10 28.33 -3.67
CA ARG A 254 -12.01 27.19 -3.86
C ARG A 254 -11.28 25.87 -4.08
N GLU A 255 -10.24 25.84 -4.92
CA GLU A 255 -9.41 24.65 -5.12
C GLU A 255 -8.70 24.24 -3.82
N ALA A 256 -8.22 25.22 -3.03
CA ALA A 256 -7.68 24.95 -1.70
C ALA A 256 -8.74 24.44 -0.71
N ARG A 257 -9.99 24.92 -0.78
CA ARG A 257 -11.12 24.43 0.06
C ARG A 257 -11.46 23.00 -0.27
N PHE A 258 -11.53 22.65 -1.55
CA PHE A 258 -11.77 21.29 -2.02
C PHE A 258 -10.65 20.35 -1.54
N LEU A 259 -9.37 20.76 -1.65
CA LEU A 259 -8.26 19.95 -1.16
C LEU A 259 -8.31 19.73 0.36
N ALA A 260 -8.54 20.78 1.14
CA ALA A 260 -8.62 20.70 2.60
C ALA A 260 -9.84 19.89 3.09
N SER A 261 -10.99 20.05 2.44
CA SER A 261 -12.22 19.26 2.68
C SER A 261 -12.05 17.79 2.29
N LYS A 262 -11.47 17.49 1.11
CA LYS A 262 -11.14 16.11 0.73
C LYS A 262 -10.27 15.44 1.78
N MET A 263 -9.25 16.13 2.27
CA MET A 263 -8.34 15.59 3.28
C MET A 263 -9.03 15.31 4.62
N SER A 264 -9.96 16.17 5.07
CA SER A 264 -10.67 15.98 6.33
C SER A 264 -11.80 14.95 6.25
N ILE A 265 -12.49 14.84 5.12
CA ILE A 265 -13.46 13.77 4.84
C ILE A 265 -12.73 12.41 4.83
N VAL A 266 -11.65 12.28 4.06
CA VAL A 266 -10.83 11.06 4.00
C VAL A 266 -10.19 10.73 5.37
N ALA A 267 -9.85 11.74 6.18
CA ALA A 267 -9.41 11.55 7.56
C ALA A 267 -10.53 11.01 8.47
N SER A 268 -11.74 11.56 8.36
CA SER A 268 -12.90 11.14 9.15
C SER A 268 -13.29 9.69 8.88
N PHE A 269 -13.27 9.25 7.61
CA PHE A 269 -13.54 7.85 7.27
C PHE A 269 -12.50 6.85 7.80
N ARG A 270 -11.32 7.29 8.29
CA ARG A 270 -10.33 6.40 8.95
C ARG A 270 -10.59 6.19 10.44
N SER A 271 -11.52 6.94 11.04
CA SER A 271 -11.89 6.82 12.46
C SER A 271 -13.28 6.21 12.61
N TRP A 272 -13.43 5.31 13.58
CA TRP A 272 -14.73 4.76 13.97
C TRP A 272 -15.76 5.84 14.32
N SER A 273 -15.33 6.90 15.00
CA SER A 273 -16.22 8.02 15.33
C SER A 273 -16.61 8.85 14.12
N GLY A 274 -15.79 8.91 13.06
CA GLY A 274 -16.13 9.59 11.82
C GLY A 274 -17.08 8.74 10.98
N ILE A 275 -16.78 7.46 10.75
CA ILE A 275 -17.64 6.52 10.03
C ILE A 275 -19.06 6.49 10.65
N ILE A 276 -19.15 6.28 11.96
CA ILE A 276 -20.45 6.09 12.64
C ILE A 276 -21.28 7.39 12.67
N ASN A 277 -20.65 8.57 12.80
CA ASN A 277 -21.40 9.84 12.79
C ASN A 277 -21.77 10.31 11.37
N LEU A 278 -20.93 10.07 10.35
CA LEU A 278 -21.22 10.44 8.96
C LEU A 278 -22.19 9.46 8.25
N CYS A 279 -22.34 8.24 8.77
CA CYS A 279 -23.21 7.19 8.22
C CYS A 279 -24.40 6.84 9.15
N LYS A 280 -24.88 7.79 9.94
CA LYS A 280 -26.09 7.62 10.76
C LYS A 280 -27.32 7.26 9.92
N SER A 281 -28.27 6.55 10.50
CA SER A 281 -29.58 6.32 9.90
C SER A 281 -30.41 7.62 9.88
N GLY A 282 -30.79 8.08 8.68
CA GLY A 282 -31.52 9.32 8.45
C GLY A 282 -30.72 10.28 7.55
N ASN A 283 -31.07 11.57 7.59
CA ASN A 283 -30.36 12.62 6.86
C ASN A 283 -28.90 12.69 7.35
N SER A 284 -28.00 12.09 6.60
CA SER A 284 -26.60 11.92 6.97
C SER A 284 -25.69 12.49 5.91
N GLY A 285 -24.56 13.08 6.32
CA GLY A 285 -23.57 13.66 5.41
C GLY A 285 -23.16 12.75 4.25
N ILE A 286 -23.12 11.42 4.43
CA ILE A 286 -22.86 10.49 3.32
C ILE A 286 -23.97 10.48 2.25
N GLN A 287 -25.25 10.52 2.65
CA GLN A 287 -26.37 10.61 1.72
C GLN A 287 -26.38 11.95 1.00
N SER A 288 -26.07 13.05 1.69
CA SER A 288 -25.90 14.37 1.09
C SER A 288 -24.82 14.36 0.00
N LEU A 289 -23.65 13.78 0.28
CA LEU A 289 -22.55 13.64 -0.68
C LEU A 289 -22.94 12.79 -1.91
N ILE A 290 -23.68 11.70 -1.73
CA ILE A 290 -24.16 10.84 -2.84
C ILE A 290 -25.27 11.54 -3.65
N GLY A 291 -26.16 12.29 -3.00
CA GLY A 291 -27.15 13.13 -3.68
C GLY A 291 -26.51 14.18 -4.59
N LEU A 292 -25.43 14.83 -4.14
CA LEU A 292 -24.66 15.80 -4.93
C LEU A 292 -23.93 15.17 -6.10
N LEU A 293 -23.48 13.91 -5.99
CA LEU A 293 -22.89 13.16 -7.09
C LEU A 293 -23.90 13.00 -8.25
N CYS A 294 -25.19 12.87 -7.94
CA CYS A 294 -26.25 12.76 -8.94
C CYS A 294 -26.51 14.08 -9.69
N ILE A 295 -26.33 15.23 -9.04
CA ILE A 295 -26.55 16.56 -9.65
C ILE A 295 -25.49 16.84 -10.74
N PRO A 296 -25.85 17.37 -11.93
CA PRO A 296 -24.93 17.59 -13.05
C PRO A 296 -23.99 18.80 -12.89
N ASN A 297 -23.26 18.86 -11.77
CA ASN A 297 -22.17 19.82 -11.55
C ASN A 297 -20.81 19.11 -11.74
N MET A 298 -20.11 19.38 -12.84
CA MET A 298 -18.88 18.65 -13.21
C MET A 298 -17.71 18.89 -12.25
N GLU A 299 -17.60 20.07 -11.65
CA GLU A 299 -16.52 20.39 -10.70
C GLU A 299 -16.68 19.59 -9.41
N VAL A 300 -17.91 19.59 -8.86
CA VAL A 300 -18.25 18.85 -7.64
C VAL A 300 -18.18 17.34 -7.89
N ARG A 301 -18.75 16.84 -8.99
CA ARG A 301 -18.64 15.42 -9.38
C ARG A 301 -17.19 14.96 -9.48
N LYS A 302 -16.32 15.73 -10.16
CA LYS A 302 -14.89 15.41 -10.25
C LYS A 302 -14.26 15.33 -8.85
N GLY A 303 -14.49 16.33 -7.99
CA GLY A 303 -13.96 16.36 -6.64
C GLY A 303 -14.45 15.20 -5.76
N LEU A 304 -15.75 14.87 -5.81
CA LEU A 304 -16.36 13.77 -5.07
C LEU A 304 -15.84 12.40 -5.52
N LEU A 305 -15.66 12.18 -6.84
CA LEU A 305 -15.00 10.96 -7.31
C LEU A 305 -13.59 10.84 -6.72
N GLU A 306 -12.81 11.93 -6.71
CA GLU A 306 -11.46 11.92 -6.15
C GLU A 306 -11.45 11.65 -4.63
N VAL A 307 -12.45 12.11 -3.88
CA VAL A 307 -12.69 11.73 -2.47
C VAL A 307 -12.93 10.22 -2.35
N ILE A 308 -13.82 9.66 -3.18
CA ILE A 308 -14.20 8.23 -3.12
C ILE A 308 -13.01 7.32 -3.47
N TYR A 309 -12.21 7.67 -4.50
CA TYR A 309 -10.96 6.97 -4.84
C TYR A 309 -9.98 6.96 -3.64
N ASP A 310 -9.81 8.09 -2.94
CA ASP A 310 -8.93 8.20 -1.77
C ASP A 310 -9.47 7.43 -0.53
N ILE A 311 -10.80 7.37 -0.33
CA ILE A 311 -11.44 6.59 0.75
C ILE A 311 -11.18 5.09 0.56
N PHE A 312 -11.46 4.56 -0.64
CA PHE A 312 -11.30 3.15 -0.96
C PHE A 312 -9.85 2.74 -1.31
N ARG A 313 -8.90 3.68 -1.23
CA ARG A 313 -7.46 3.47 -1.46
C ARG A 313 -7.16 2.88 -2.86
N LEU A 314 -7.87 3.38 -3.87
CA LEU A 314 -7.79 2.91 -5.25
C LEU A 314 -6.83 3.78 -6.10
N PRO A 315 -6.18 3.22 -7.13
CA PRO A 315 -5.41 4.01 -8.10
C PRO A 315 -6.31 4.95 -8.90
N MET A 316 -5.96 6.23 -8.93
CA MET A 316 -6.61 7.22 -9.78
C MET A 316 -6.22 6.99 -11.26
N PRO A 317 -7.18 6.85 -12.20
CA PRO A 317 -6.87 6.83 -13.62
C PRO A 317 -6.48 8.21 -14.15
N VAL A 318 -5.74 8.22 -15.27
CA VAL A 318 -5.42 9.46 -16.02
C VAL A 318 -6.71 10.08 -16.56
N ALA A 319 -6.78 11.41 -16.61
CA ALA A 319 -7.95 12.16 -17.10
C ALA A 319 -8.05 12.06 -18.63
N THR A 320 -8.73 11.03 -19.13
CA THR A 320 -8.86 10.70 -20.56
C THR A 320 -10.31 10.32 -20.87
N ALA A 321 -10.73 10.57 -22.12
CA ALA A 321 -12.02 10.10 -22.64
C ALA A 321 -11.95 8.66 -23.18
N ASP A 322 -10.75 8.16 -23.52
CA ASP A 322 -10.58 6.74 -23.85
C ASP A 322 -10.54 5.87 -22.58
N PHE A 323 -11.52 4.96 -22.50
CA PHE A 323 -11.57 3.95 -21.45
C PHE A 323 -10.35 3.01 -21.46
N ILE A 324 -9.76 2.69 -22.62
CA ILE A 324 -8.63 1.76 -22.70
C ILE A 324 -7.35 2.39 -22.14
N GLU A 325 -7.03 3.63 -22.50
CA GLU A 325 -5.92 4.39 -21.91
C GLU A 325 -6.09 4.51 -20.37
N ALA A 326 -7.27 4.92 -19.90
CA ALA A 326 -7.58 4.99 -18.49
C ALA A 326 -7.42 3.64 -17.77
N LEU A 327 -7.91 2.54 -18.38
CA LEU A 327 -7.79 1.18 -17.84
C LEU A 327 -6.34 0.67 -17.81
N ILE A 328 -5.48 1.08 -18.74
CA ILE A 328 -4.04 0.78 -18.73
C ILE A 328 -3.34 1.58 -17.61
N SER A 329 -3.77 2.81 -17.34
CA SER A 329 -3.13 3.65 -16.31
C SER A 329 -3.25 3.10 -14.87
N VAL A 330 -4.33 2.38 -14.58
CA VAL A 330 -4.61 1.72 -13.27
C VAL A 330 -4.10 0.27 -13.20
N ASP A 331 -3.32 -0.19 -14.18
CA ASP A 331 -2.80 -1.56 -14.19
C ASP A 331 -1.72 -1.77 -13.10
N PRO A 332 -1.87 -2.73 -12.18
CA PRO A 332 -0.80 -3.07 -11.23
C PRO A 332 0.50 -3.55 -11.88
N SER A 333 0.46 -3.98 -13.15
CA SER A 333 1.64 -4.34 -13.96
C SER A 333 2.33 -3.15 -14.63
N ARG A 334 1.78 -1.94 -14.53
CA ARG A 334 2.41 -0.73 -15.07
C ARG A 334 3.72 -0.48 -14.32
N PHE A 335 4.76 -0.12 -15.08
CA PHE A 335 6.08 0.18 -14.52
C PHE A 335 6.01 1.27 -13.44
N GLN A 336 6.71 1.03 -12.33
CA GLN A 336 6.86 1.97 -11.21
C GLN A 336 8.34 2.30 -11.03
N ASP A 337 8.68 3.53 -10.67
CA ASP A 337 10.10 3.94 -10.55
C ASP A 337 10.89 3.09 -9.54
N ASN A 338 10.22 2.57 -8.51
CA ASN A 338 10.81 1.65 -7.53
C ASN A 338 11.32 0.33 -8.13
N TRP A 339 10.95 0.00 -9.38
CA TRP A 339 11.37 -1.22 -10.11
C TRP A 339 12.61 -1.01 -10.97
N ARG A 340 13.18 0.20 -11.01
CA ARG A 340 14.48 0.49 -11.66
C ARG A 340 15.60 -0.35 -11.01
N LEU A 341 16.64 -0.66 -11.79
CA LEU A 341 17.81 -1.43 -11.31
C LEU A 341 18.60 -0.68 -10.21
N SER A 342 18.62 0.66 -10.26
CA SER A 342 19.14 1.54 -9.22
C SER A 342 18.48 1.30 -7.86
N ASP A 343 17.18 1.00 -7.87
CA ASP A 343 16.32 0.98 -6.69
C ASP A 343 16.00 -0.46 -6.26
N GLY A 344 14.72 -0.85 -6.26
CA GLY A 344 14.26 -2.14 -5.75
C GLY A 344 14.23 -3.29 -6.78
N PHE A 345 14.44 -2.99 -8.07
CA PHE A 345 14.51 -3.96 -9.17
C PHE A 345 13.47 -5.10 -9.08
N VAL A 346 13.89 -6.37 -9.20
CA VAL A 346 13.00 -7.54 -9.17
C VAL A 346 12.31 -7.72 -7.80
N ALA A 347 12.96 -7.33 -6.70
CA ALA A 347 12.42 -7.53 -5.35
C ALA A 347 11.22 -6.61 -5.04
N SER A 348 11.23 -5.36 -5.53
CA SER A 348 10.09 -4.44 -5.41
C SER A 348 8.96 -4.79 -6.38
N GLU A 349 9.29 -5.16 -7.61
CA GLU A 349 8.33 -5.63 -8.62
C GLU A 349 7.56 -6.87 -8.10
N ALA A 350 8.29 -7.90 -7.66
CA ALA A 350 7.70 -9.13 -7.15
C ALA A 350 6.81 -8.91 -5.91
N LYS A 351 7.12 -7.92 -5.06
CA LYS A 351 6.30 -7.60 -3.89
C LYS A 351 4.91 -7.06 -4.27
N VAL A 352 4.77 -6.42 -5.43
CA VAL A 352 3.52 -5.89 -5.99
C VAL A 352 2.79 -6.94 -6.83
N ILE A 353 3.52 -7.65 -7.70
CA ILE A 353 2.93 -8.56 -8.70
C ILE A 353 2.61 -9.93 -8.12
N LEU A 354 3.45 -10.48 -7.23
CA LEU A 354 3.22 -11.80 -6.64
C LEU A 354 2.40 -11.71 -5.35
N PRO A 355 1.34 -12.53 -5.20
CA PRO A 355 0.50 -12.54 -4.01
C PRO A 355 1.31 -12.96 -2.77
N HIS A 356 0.88 -12.45 -1.62
CA HIS A 356 1.45 -12.79 -0.31
C HIS A 356 1.21 -14.27 0.04
N ARG A 357 2.08 -14.88 0.84
CA ARG A 357 1.95 -16.30 1.23
C ARG A 357 0.75 -16.60 2.13
N ALA A 358 0.33 -15.65 2.97
CA ALA A 358 -0.78 -15.85 3.90
C ALA A 358 -2.13 -16.07 3.17
N ARG A 359 -2.73 -17.25 3.38
CA ARG A 359 -4.03 -17.65 2.78
C ARG A 359 -5.22 -17.53 3.75
N SER A 360 -4.93 -17.49 5.05
CA SER A 360 -5.91 -17.59 6.14
C SER A 360 -5.62 -16.67 7.33
N ARG A 361 -4.57 -15.84 7.25
CA ARG A 361 -4.32 -14.78 8.21
C ARG A 361 -5.28 -13.62 7.94
N PRO A 362 -6.00 -13.11 8.94
CA PRO A 362 -6.84 -11.94 8.78
C PRO A 362 -6.02 -10.72 8.35
N ASP A 363 -6.55 -9.98 7.38
CA ASP A 363 -6.11 -8.64 7.03
C ASP A 363 -7.16 -7.65 7.53
N LEU A 364 -6.77 -6.79 8.48
CA LEU A 364 -7.68 -5.82 9.08
C LEU A 364 -8.07 -4.71 8.09
N MET A 365 -7.26 -4.49 7.04
CA MET A 365 -7.57 -3.54 5.97
C MET A 365 -8.80 -3.98 5.17
N ASP A 366 -8.96 -5.28 4.93
CA ASP A 366 -10.11 -5.82 4.19
C ASP A 366 -11.40 -5.73 5.03
N ASN A 367 -11.31 -5.96 6.34
CA ASN A 367 -12.43 -5.79 7.27
C ASN A 367 -12.90 -4.32 7.32
N TYR A 368 -11.96 -3.38 7.39
CA TYR A 368 -12.24 -1.94 7.30
C TYR A 368 -12.92 -1.57 5.97
N LEU A 369 -12.33 -1.98 4.84
CA LEU A 369 -12.88 -1.67 3.52
C LEU A 369 -14.24 -2.32 3.29
N ALA A 370 -14.49 -3.53 3.81
CA ALA A 370 -15.78 -4.21 3.71
C ALA A 370 -16.89 -3.43 4.44
N LEU A 371 -16.62 -2.93 5.65
CA LEU A 371 -17.61 -2.10 6.37
C LEU A 371 -17.88 -0.79 5.64
N VAL A 372 -16.83 -0.08 5.22
CA VAL A 372 -16.99 1.20 4.50
C VAL A 372 -17.74 0.98 3.18
N LEU A 373 -17.41 -0.07 2.43
CA LEU A 373 -18.09 -0.42 1.18
C LEU A 373 -19.57 -0.72 1.43
N SER A 374 -19.90 -1.50 2.46
CA SER A 374 -21.29 -1.79 2.86
C SER A 374 -22.07 -0.53 3.22
N ALA A 375 -21.46 0.40 3.98
CA ALA A 375 -22.09 1.68 4.36
C ALA A 375 -22.36 2.58 3.13
N PHE A 376 -21.43 2.65 2.17
CA PHE A 376 -21.63 3.40 0.92
C PHE A 376 -22.67 2.76 -0.01
N ILE A 377 -22.70 1.43 -0.14
CA ILE A 377 -23.71 0.71 -0.92
C ILE A 377 -25.10 0.93 -0.32
N LYS A 378 -25.26 0.78 1.00
CA LYS A 378 -26.53 1.04 1.71
C LYS A 378 -27.02 2.49 1.55
N SER A 379 -26.12 3.42 1.22
CA SER A 379 -26.42 4.83 0.99
C SER A 379 -26.69 5.18 -0.49
N GLY A 380 -26.77 4.19 -1.39
CA GLY A 380 -27.11 4.39 -2.80
C GLY A 380 -25.95 4.77 -3.73
N LEU A 381 -24.69 4.45 -3.36
CA LEU A 381 -23.52 4.83 -4.16
C LEU A 381 -23.54 4.24 -5.58
N LEU A 382 -24.03 3.00 -5.75
CA LEU A 382 -24.01 2.33 -7.06
C LEU A 382 -24.96 3.02 -8.04
N GLU A 383 -26.14 3.41 -7.57
CA GLU A 383 -27.15 4.16 -8.29
C GLU A 383 -26.63 5.55 -8.68
N GLY A 384 -25.99 6.24 -7.74
CA GLY A 384 -25.36 7.55 -7.99
C GLY A 384 -24.24 7.48 -9.04
N LEU A 385 -23.40 6.43 -9.00
CA LEU A 385 -22.39 6.20 -10.04
C LEU A 385 -23.02 5.89 -11.40
N VAL A 386 -24.09 5.09 -11.47
CA VAL A 386 -24.82 4.81 -12.72
C VAL A 386 -25.44 6.09 -13.31
N GLU A 387 -25.92 7.02 -12.49
CA GLU A 387 -26.41 8.32 -12.98
C GLU A 387 -25.27 9.19 -13.52
N VAL A 388 -24.10 9.26 -12.85
CA VAL A 388 -22.92 9.95 -13.40
C VAL A 388 -22.51 9.36 -14.76
N ILE A 389 -22.42 8.03 -14.86
CA ILE A 389 -22.02 7.31 -16.08
C ILE A 389 -22.99 7.56 -17.25
N THR A 390 -24.29 7.71 -16.98
CA THR A 390 -25.32 7.85 -18.04
C THR A 390 -25.67 9.30 -18.39
N SER A 391 -25.17 10.29 -17.63
CA SER A 391 -25.56 11.70 -17.79
C SER A 391 -24.63 12.52 -18.70
N THR A 392 -23.32 12.27 -18.73
CA THR A 392 -22.38 12.98 -19.63
C THR A 392 -21.34 12.04 -20.26
N ASP A 393 -20.70 12.46 -21.36
CA ASP A 393 -19.69 11.70 -22.12
C ASP A 393 -18.25 12.16 -21.78
N ASP A 394 -18.07 12.71 -20.58
CA ASP A 394 -16.84 13.34 -20.13
C ASP A 394 -15.79 12.30 -19.67
N PRO A 395 -14.51 12.68 -19.49
CA PRO A 395 -13.54 11.89 -18.71
C PRO A 395 -14.00 11.57 -17.27
N ILE A 396 -15.03 12.26 -16.77
CA ILE A 396 -15.73 11.95 -15.50
C ILE A 396 -16.50 10.63 -15.60
N SER A 397 -17.13 10.34 -16.75
CA SER A 397 -17.84 9.07 -16.98
C SER A 397 -16.88 7.88 -16.94
N VAL A 398 -15.74 7.97 -17.64
CA VAL A 398 -14.68 6.95 -17.65
C VAL A 398 -14.14 6.69 -16.25
N ARG A 399 -13.90 7.76 -15.47
CA ARG A 399 -13.52 7.67 -14.04
C ARG A 399 -14.56 6.94 -13.21
N ALA A 400 -15.85 7.22 -13.41
CA ALA A 400 -16.96 6.58 -12.70
C ALA A 400 -17.13 5.10 -13.10
N ILE A 401 -16.93 4.74 -14.38
CA ILE A 401 -16.97 3.34 -14.86
C ILE A 401 -15.83 2.52 -14.22
N ILE A 402 -14.60 3.05 -14.20
CA ILE A 402 -13.46 2.36 -13.56
C ILE A 402 -13.70 2.20 -12.06
N LEU A 403 -14.22 3.24 -11.39
CA LEU A 403 -14.56 3.19 -9.97
C LEU A 403 -15.63 2.13 -9.68
N LEU A 404 -16.73 2.11 -10.45
CA LEU A 404 -17.77 1.09 -10.35
C LEU A 404 -17.21 -0.32 -10.57
N GLY A 405 -16.30 -0.50 -11.54
CA GLY A 405 -15.59 -1.75 -11.78
C GLY A 405 -14.73 -2.20 -10.59
N GLU A 406 -13.95 -1.30 -9.99
CA GLU A 406 -13.16 -1.59 -8.78
C GLU A 406 -14.05 -1.93 -7.58
N LEU A 407 -15.15 -1.20 -7.36
CA LEU A 407 -16.08 -1.45 -6.25
C LEU A 407 -16.82 -2.80 -6.41
N LEU A 408 -17.26 -3.15 -7.62
CA LEU A 408 -17.86 -4.46 -7.89
C LEU A 408 -16.85 -5.61 -7.75
N HIS A 409 -15.59 -5.40 -8.15
CA HIS A 409 -14.54 -6.37 -7.89
C HIS A 409 -14.22 -6.49 -6.39
N MET A 410 -14.22 -5.38 -5.65
CA MET A 410 -14.04 -5.40 -4.20
C MET A 410 -15.20 -6.15 -3.53
N ALA A 411 -16.44 -5.91 -3.94
CA ALA A 411 -17.64 -6.56 -3.41
C ALA A 411 -17.56 -8.10 -3.47
N ASN A 412 -17.16 -8.68 -4.61
CA ASN A 412 -17.01 -10.14 -4.71
C ASN A 412 -15.81 -10.73 -3.96
N THR A 413 -14.86 -9.89 -3.54
CA THR A 413 -13.62 -10.34 -2.88
C THR A 413 -13.67 -10.22 -1.35
N ILE A 414 -14.38 -9.22 -0.80
CA ILE A 414 -14.36 -8.93 0.65
C ILE A 414 -15.75 -8.87 1.34
N LEU A 415 -16.87 -8.81 0.61
CA LEU A 415 -18.20 -8.80 1.23
C LEU A 415 -18.78 -10.22 1.37
N PRO A 416 -19.61 -10.49 2.40
CA PRO A 416 -20.39 -11.72 2.49
C PRO A 416 -21.32 -11.91 1.29
N HIS A 417 -21.59 -13.16 0.92
CA HIS A 417 -22.41 -13.54 -0.25
C HIS A 417 -23.80 -12.87 -0.27
N SER A 418 -24.47 -12.80 0.90
CA SER A 418 -25.76 -12.14 1.07
C SER A 418 -25.76 -10.66 0.67
N HIS A 419 -24.62 -9.98 0.79
CA HIS A 419 -24.47 -8.57 0.47
C HIS A 419 -24.00 -8.34 -0.98
N SER A 420 -23.34 -9.31 -1.63
CA SER A 420 -22.71 -9.13 -2.95
C SER A 420 -23.48 -9.72 -4.13
N HIS A 421 -24.23 -10.81 -3.94
CA HIS A 421 -24.85 -11.57 -5.05
C HIS A 421 -25.71 -10.71 -5.99
N HIS A 422 -26.56 -9.83 -5.45
CA HIS A 422 -27.48 -8.99 -6.24
C HIS A 422 -26.83 -7.72 -6.81
N LEU A 423 -25.67 -7.28 -6.28
CA LEU A 423 -25.01 -6.05 -6.73
C LEU A 423 -24.52 -6.16 -8.18
N HIS A 424 -24.17 -7.38 -8.61
CA HIS A 424 -23.69 -7.65 -9.96
C HIS A 424 -24.79 -7.55 -11.03
N CYS A 425 -26.07 -7.53 -10.63
CA CYS A 425 -27.20 -7.40 -11.56
C CYS A 425 -27.33 -5.97 -12.14
N LEU A 426 -26.86 -4.94 -11.42
CA LEU A 426 -26.90 -3.52 -11.82
C LEU A 426 -28.23 -3.09 -12.50
N PRO A 427 -29.41 -3.32 -11.86
CA PRO A 427 -30.71 -3.22 -12.53
C PRO A 427 -30.97 -1.85 -13.16
N THR A 428 -30.54 -0.76 -12.50
CA THR A 428 -30.66 0.61 -13.01
C THR A 428 -29.88 0.85 -14.31
N LEU A 429 -28.71 0.23 -14.47
CA LEU A 429 -27.89 0.34 -15.68
C LEU A 429 -28.42 -0.56 -16.80
N ILE A 430 -28.79 -1.81 -16.48
CA ILE A 430 -29.32 -2.77 -17.45
C ILE A 430 -30.67 -2.29 -18.01
N ASN A 431 -31.58 -1.81 -17.16
CA ASN A 431 -32.87 -1.27 -17.60
C ASN A 431 -32.69 -0.04 -18.50
N LYS A 432 -31.73 0.85 -18.22
CA LYS A 432 -31.37 1.96 -19.11
C LYS A 432 -30.74 1.50 -20.43
N ALA A 433 -29.96 0.41 -20.43
CA ALA A 433 -29.38 -0.14 -21.67
C ALA A 433 -30.40 -0.87 -22.55
N ALA A 434 -31.45 -1.44 -21.94
CA ALA A 434 -32.47 -2.25 -22.61
C ALA A 434 -33.77 -1.49 -22.98
N SER A 435 -34.16 -0.45 -22.23
CA SER A 435 -35.35 0.37 -22.56
C SER A 435 -35.16 1.13 -23.87
N PHE A 436 -36.15 1.05 -24.76
CA PHE A 436 -36.20 1.79 -26.01
C PHE A 436 -36.94 3.15 -25.87
N ASP A 437 -37.54 3.40 -24.71
CA ASP A 437 -38.34 4.60 -24.40
C ASP A 437 -37.47 5.81 -24.04
N ILE A 438 -36.22 5.57 -23.62
CA ILE A 438 -35.27 6.62 -23.30
C ILE A 438 -34.52 7.13 -24.54
N ALA A 439 -34.01 8.36 -24.46
CA ALA A 439 -33.18 8.95 -25.52
C ALA A 439 -32.02 8.02 -25.93
N GLN A 440 -31.87 7.79 -27.23
CA GLN A 440 -30.94 6.83 -27.82
C GLN A 440 -29.50 6.98 -27.33
N GLU A 441 -29.03 8.22 -27.10
CA GLU A 441 -27.70 8.46 -26.55
C GLU A 441 -27.49 7.82 -25.18
N LYS A 442 -28.45 7.98 -24.25
CA LYS A 442 -28.35 7.41 -22.89
C LYS A 442 -28.34 5.89 -22.93
N ARG A 443 -29.14 5.30 -23.83
CA ARG A 443 -29.19 3.85 -24.09
C ARG A 443 -27.85 3.32 -24.63
N LEU A 444 -27.26 4.01 -25.60
CA LEU A 444 -25.95 3.66 -26.17
C LEU A 444 -24.81 3.82 -25.15
N ARG A 445 -24.79 4.91 -24.37
CA ARG A 445 -23.82 5.12 -23.28
C ARG A 445 -23.93 4.03 -22.20
N ALA A 446 -25.15 3.67 -21.79
CA ALA A 446 -25.37 2.57 -20.84
C ALA A 446 -24.87 1.22 -21.38
N SER A 447 -25.16 0.90 -22.63
CA SER A 447 -24.66 -0.31 -23.30
C SER A 447 -23.13 -0.33 -23.44
N ALA A 448 -22.51 0.81 -23.77
CA ALA A 448 -21.06 0.95 -23.80
C ALA A 448 -20.44 0.74 -22.40
N ALA A 449 -21.04 1.30 -21.34
CA ALA A 449 -20.59 1.12 -19.97
C ALA A 449 -20.62 -0.35 -19.53
N VAL A 450 -21.66 -1.11 -19.88
CA VAL A 450 -21.72 -2.58 -19.61
C VAL A 450 -20.58 -3.31 -20.31
N ASN A 451 -20.29 -2.98 -21.57
CA ASN A 451 -19.16 -3.56 -22.31
C ASN A 451 -17.80 -3.18 -21.69
N TYR A 452 -17.64 -1.97 -21.18
CA TYR A 452 -16.44 -1.52 -20.48
C TYR A 452 -16.28 -2.21 -19.12
N LEU A 453 -17.35 -2.39 -18.33
CA LEU A 453 -17.33 -3.18 -17.09
C LEU A 453 -16.95 -4.65 -17.35
N LYS A 454 -17.44 -5.25 -18.45
CA LYS A 454 -17.01 -6.60 -18.87
C LYS A 454 -15.52 -6.66 -19.18
N ARG A 455 -14.99 -5.71 -19.98
CA ARG A 455 -13.54 -5.61 -20.28
C ARG A 455 -12.70 -5.41 -19.02
N PHE A 456 -13.19 -4.62 -18.06
CA PHE A 456 -12.57 -4.43 -16.76
C PHE A 456 -12.49 -5.73 -15.96
N HIS A 457 -13.61 -6.47 -15.86
CA HIS A 457 -13.67 -7.76 -15.18
C HIS A 457 -12.72 -8.79 -15.83
N GLU A 458 -12.70 -8.89 -17.17
CA GLU A 458 -11.75 -9.74 -17.90
C GLU A 458 -10.29 -9.38 -17.59
N LYS A 459 -9.97 -8.09 -17.44
CA LYS A 459 -8.63 -7.64 -17.04
C LYS A 459 -8.29 -8.08 -15.61
N LYS A 460 -9.18 -7.87 -14.64
CA LYS A 460 -8.96 -8.33 -13.25
C LYS A 460 -8.82 -9.85 -13.17
N LYS A 461 -9.63 -10.61 -13.91
CA LYS A 461 -9.57 -12.08 -14.00
C LYS A 461 -8.24 -12.61 -14.56
N ARG A 462 -7.58 -11.87 -15.46
CA ARG A 462 -6.25 -12.22 -15.99
C ARG A 462 -5.11 -12.06 -14.96
N GLY A 463 -5.31 -11.24 -13.93
CA GLY A 463 -4.32 -10.94 -12.90
C GLY A 463 -3.13 -10.11 -13.40
N PRO A 464 -2.24 -9.68 -12.48
CA PRO A 464 -1.03 -8.93 -12.83
C PRO A 464 -0.03 -9.84 -13.55
N LYS A 465 0.58 -9.31 -14.61
CA LYS A 465 1.70 -9.93 -15.34
C LYS A 465 3.03 -9.27 -14.98
N PRO A 466 4.16 -10.01 -14.95
CA PRO A 466 5.50 -9.43 -14.81
C PRO A 466 5.79 -8.39 -15.89
N ASN A 467 6.35 -7.26 -15.49
CA ASN A 467 6.82 -6.23 -16.40
C ASN A 467 8.23 -6.58 -16.88
N SER A 468 9.14 -6.90 -15.95
CA SER A 468 10.52 -7.27 -16.26
C SER A 468 10.64 -8.70 -16.81
N LEU A 469 11.63 -8.91 -17.68
CA LEU A 469 11.98 -10.24 -18.20
C LEU A 469 12.60 -11.15 -17.12
N TYR A 470 13.22 -10.57 -16.10
CA TYR A 470 13.85 -11.27 -14.98
C TYR A 470 12.79 -12.00 -14.13
N LEU A 471 11.76 -11.29 -13.67
CA LEU A 471 10.67 -11.88 -12.89
C LEU A 471 9.83 -12.87 -13.72
N ASP A 472 9.59 -12.54 -14.99
CA ASP A 472 8.92 -13.42 -15.95
C ASP A 472 9.64 -14.78 -16.13
N HIS A 473 10.98 -14.76 -16.20
CA HIS A 473 11.81 -15.97 -16.26
C HIS A 473 11.65 -16.84 -15.00
N ILE A 474 11.81 -16.26 -13.81
CA ILE A 474 11.68 -16.96 -12.52
C ILE A 474 10.30 -17.65 -12.41
N ILE A 475 9.22 -16.93 -12.75
CA ILE A 475 7.85 -17.46 -12.64
C ILE A 475 7.61 -18.57 -13.67
N ARG A 476 8.09 -18.40 -14.91
CA ARG A 476 7.95 -19.42 -15.97
C ARG A 476 8.67 -20.71 -15.58
N LYS A 477 9.91 -20.62 -15.08
CA LYS A 477 10.70 -21.78 -14.66
C LYS A 477 10.05 -22.52 -13.48
N SER A 478 9.59 -21.79 -12.45
CA SER A 478 8.85 -22.37 -11.33
C SER A 478 7.64 -23.17 -11.82
N LYS A 479 6.76 -22.56 -12.63
CA LYS A 479 5.56 -23.23 -13.18
C LYS A 479 5.90 -24.48 -14.00
N ALA A 480 6.96 -24.43 -14.82
CA ALA A 480 7.40 -25.57 -15.61
C ALA A 480 7.90 -26.74 -14.73
N SER A 481 8.52 -26.45 -13.60
CA SER A 481 8.99 -27.45 -12.64
C SER A 481 7.82 -28.20 -11.98
N HIS A 482 6.83 -27.45 -11.46
CA HIS A 482 5.60 -28.04 -10.91
C HIS A 482 4.86 -28.91 -11.94
N TYR A 483 4.70 -28.43 -13.18
CA TYR A 483 4.02 -29.18 -14.25
C TYR A 483 4.76 -30.46 -14.67
N CYS A 484 6.10 -30.46 -14.62
CA CYS A 484 6.91 -31.66 -14.90
C CYS A 484 6.68 -32.77 -13.85
N ARG A 485 6.40 -32.39 -12.59
CA ARG A 485 6.21 -33.33 -11.48
C ARG A 485 4.81 -33.95 -11.43
N ASP A 486 3.78 -33.19 -11.80
CA ASP A 486 2.39 -33.66 -11.77
C ASP A 486 2.02 -34.55 -12.98
N GLN A 487 2.94 -34.77 -13.93
CA GLN A 487 2.78 -35.72 -15.04
C GLN A 487 2.96 -37.18 -14.62
N HIS A 488 2.03 -37.68 -13.81
CA HIS A 488 1.57 -39.08 -13.93
C HIS A 488 0.36 -39.20 -14.89
N PHE A 489 -0.28 -38.07 -15.24
CA PHE A 489 -1.11 -38.01 -16.44
C PHE A 489 -0.24 -37.68 -17.66
N ARG A 490 -0.31 -38.55 -18.68
CA ARG A 490 0.36 -38.33 -19.97
C ARG A 490 -0.04 -36.96 -20.51
N PRO A 491 0.91 -36.11 -20.94
CA PRO A 491 0.56 -34.98 -21.78
C PRO A 491 0.13 -35.53 -23.14
N GLN A 492 -1.17 -35.82 -23.29
CA GLN A 492 -1.82 -35.82 -24.58
C GLN A 492 -1.82 -34.37 -25.08
N ARG A 493 -0.63 -33.92 -25.49
CA ARG A 493 -0.52 -32.81 -26.42
C ARG A 493 -1.28 -33.29 -27.65
N ASP A 494 -2.39 -32.64 -27.96
CA ASP A 494 -2.93 -32.65 -29.31
C ASP A 494 -1.96 -31.89 -30.20
N ILE A 495 -0.81 -32.53 -30.47
CA ILE A 495 0.09 -32.14 -31.53
C ILE A 495 -0.67 -32.47 -32.80
N PHE A 496 -1.36 -31.47 -33.35
CA PHE A 496 -1.54 -31.41 -34.79
C PHE A 496 -0.13 -31.42 -35.38
N ILE A 497 0.36 -32.61 -35.72
CA ILE A 497 1.62 -32.79 -36.44
C ILE A 497 1.35 -32.23 -37.83
N ILE A 498 1.73 -30.96 -38.03
CA ILE A 498 1.74 -30.31 -39.33
C ILE A 498 2.59 -31.20 -40.22
N LYS A 499 1.97 -31.84 -41.21
CA LYS A 499 2.60 -32.94 -41.95
C LYS A 499 3.67 -32.46 -42.94
N ASP A 500 3.71 -31.14 -43.17
CA ASP A 500 4.59 -30.44 -44.12
C ASP A 500 5.67 -29.63 -43.36
N THR A 501 6.37 -30.25 -42.40
CA THR A 501 7.31 -29.54 -41.49
C THR A 501 8.50 -28.90 -42.20
N GLU A 502 9.09 -29.55 -43.20
CA GLU A 502 10.35 -29.12 -43.81
C GLU A 502 10.17 -27.96 -44.81
N ASP A 503 9.21 -28.08 -45.74
CA ASP A 503 8.91 -26.99 -46.69
C ASP A 503 8.43 -25.72 -45.99
N ALA A 504 7.59 -25.86 -44.95
CA ALA A 504 7.14 -24.73 -44.12
C ALA A 504 8.31 -24.09 -43.36
N LEU A 505 9.25 -24.88 -42.84
CA LEU A 505 10.45 -24.39 -42.17
C LEU A 505 11.37 -23.64 -43.16
N MET A 506 11.60 -24.18 -44.36
CA MET A 506 12.43 -23.57 -45.39
C MET A 506 11.82 -22.28 -45.96
N MET A 507 10.49 -22.24 -46.11
CA MET A 507 9.76 -21.01 -46.44
C MET A 507 9.93 -19.95 -45.32
N ASN A 508 9.70 -20.33 -44.06
CA ASN A 508 9.91 -19.44 -42.92
C ASN A 508 11.37 -18.94 -42.80
N LEU A 509 12.37 -19.78 -43.09
CA LEU A 509 13.78 -19.41 -43.09
C LEU A 509 14.11 -18.36 -44.15
N ARG A 510 13.60 -18.52 -45.38
CA ARG A 510 13.77 -17.54 -46.46
C ARG A 510 13.07 -16.22 -46.14
N ASP A 511 11.85 -16.32 -45.61
CA ASP A 511 10.99 -15.18 -45.33
C ASP A 511 11.36 -14.48 -44.00
N SER A 512 12.24 -15.09 -43.17
CA SER A 512 12.90 -14.46 -42.01
C SER A 512 13.86 -13.32 -42.39
N HIS A 513 14.30 -13.30 -43.65
CA HIS A 513 15.27 -12.39 -44.25
C HIS A 513 16.72 -12.42 -43.71
N ILE A 514 17.01 -13.19 -42.64
CA ILE A 514 18.38 -13.38 -42.11
C ILE A 514 19.37 -13.81 -43.19
N LEU A 515 18.96 -14.68 -44.11
CA LEU A 515 19.82 -15.22 -45.17
C LEU A 515 20.00 -14.21 -46.32
N ASN A 516 19.03 -13.32 -46.54
CA ASN A 516 18.95 -12.43 -47.69
C ASN A 516 19.90 -11.22 -47.56
N HIS A 517 19.90 -10.53 -46.41
CA HIS A 517 20.68 -9.31 -46.19
C HIS A 517 21.27 -9.27 -44.76
N LYS A 518 22.23 -8.38 -44.54
CA LYS A 518 23.00 -8.29 -43.27
C LYS A 518 22.47 -7.25 -42.29
N GLU A 519 21.47 -6.45 -42.65
CA GLU A 519 20.93 -5.39 -41.79
C GLU A 519 20.06 -5.99 -40.68
N ASN A 520 20.58 -5.99 -39.45
CA ASN A 520 20.06 -6.82 -38.37
C ASN A 520 18.66 -6.40 -37.87
N LEU A 521 18.32 -5.12 -37.93
CA LEU A 521 17.08 -4.60 -37.34
C LEU A 521 15.84 -4.87 -38.20
N ASP A 522 16.02 -5.12 -39.49
CA ASP A 522 14.94 -5.31 -40.47
C ASP A 522 14.57 -6.79 -40.70
N TRP A 523 15.32 -7.71 -40.10
CA TRP A 523 14.96 -9.13 -40.05
C TRP A 523 13.58 -9.35 -39.40
N ASN A 524 12.86 -10.39 -39.84
CA ASN A 524 11.54 -10.69 -39.30
C ASN A 524 11.63 -11.49 -37.99
N TRP A 525 11.83 -10.75 -36.89
CA TRP A 525 11.97 -11.29 -35.52
C TRP A 525 10.78 -12.12 -35.02
N VAL A 526 9.60 -12.05 -35.65
CA VAL A 526 8.46 -12.92 -35.33
C VAL A 526 8.66 -14.31 -35.96
N LEU A 527 9.06 -14.37 -37.23
CA LEU A 527 9.40 -15.64 -37.88
C LEU A 527 10.62 -16.29 -37.22
N ILE A 528 11.64 -15.51 -36.84
CA ILE A 528 12.82 -16.01 -36.11
C ILE A 528 12.41 -16.69 -34.79
N ALA A 529 11.58 -16.04 -33.98
CA ALA A 529 11.06 -16.63 -32.74
C ALA A 529 10.25 -17.92 -33.00
N THR A 530 9.56 -17.99 -34.14
CA THR A 530 8.73 -19.14 -34.52
C THR A 530 9.59 -20.33 -34.97
N ILE A 531 10.66 -20.08 -35.75
CA ILE A 531 11.64 -21.08 -36.18
C ILE A 531 12.37 -21.68 -34.97
N LEU A 532 12.85 -20.84 -34.05
CA LEU A 532 13.59 -21.28 -32.85
C LEU A 532 12.73 -22.06 -31.85
N LYS A 533 11.41 -21.99 -31.97
CA LYS A 533 10.44 -22.74 -31.15
C LYS A 533 9.75 -23.86 -31.92
N TRP A 534 10.17 -24.14 -33.15
CA TRP A 534 9.47 -25.09 -34.00
C TRP A 534 9.64 -26.52 -33.46
N PRO A 535 8.56 -27.26 -33.18
CA PRO A 535 8.67 -28.61 -32.63
C PRO A 535 9.52 -29.53 -33.52
N ASN A 536 10.42 -30.29 -32.90
CA ASN A 536 11.34 -31.24 -33.53
C ASN A 536 12.42 -30.65 -34.46
N VAL A 537 12.54 -29.32 -34.59
CA VAL A 537 13.70 -28.73 -35.27
C VAL A 537 14.86 -28.67 -34.28
N ASN A 538 15.87 -29.49 -34.51
CA ASN A 538 17.16 -29.41 -33.82
C ASN A 538 18.29 -29.42 -34.86
N LEU A 539 19.50 -29.00 -34.46
CA LEU A 539 20.64 -29.00 -35.39
C LEU A 539 21.04 -30.41 -35.87
N ARG A 540 20.64 -31.46 -35.13
CA ARG A 540 20.91 -32.87 -35.46
C ARG A 540 20.05 -33.42 -36.62
N SER A 541 18.80 -32.96 -36.79
CA SER A 541 17.90 -33.46 -37.84
C SER A 541 18.18 -32.82 -39.19
N ASN A 542 18.42 -31.50 -39.22
CA ASN A 542 18.53 -30.74 -40.45
C ASN A 542 20.00 -30.53 -40.82
N LYS A 543 20.54 -31.40 -41.68
CA LYS A 543 21.90 -31.26 -42.27
C LYS A 543 22.03 -30.09 -43.26
N ASP A 544 21.14 -29.11 -43.19
CA ASP A 544 21.09 -27.97 -44.09
C ASP A 544 22.14 -26.91 -43.74
N GLU A 545 23.02 -26.63 -44.69
CA GLU A 545 24.00 -25.55 -44.59
C GLU A 545 23.32 -24.19 -44.33
N GLN A 546 22.06 -24.03 -44.77
CA GLN A 546 21.23 -22.85 -44.54
C GLN A 546 20.90 -22.65 -43.05
N MET A 547 20.58 -23.72 -42.30
CA MET A 547 20.33 -23.66 -40.86
C MET A 547 21.60 -23.28 -40.09
N HIS A 548 22.74 -23.91 -40.39
CA HIS A 548 24.02 -23.52 -39.81
C HIS A 548 24.44 -22.08 -40.20
N ARG A 549 24.04 -21.57 -41.37
CA ARG A 549 24.29 -20.19 -41.80
C ARG A 549 23.38 -19.19 -41.07
N PHE A 550 22.11 -19.55 -40.84
CA PHE A 550 21.15 -18.80 -40.01
C PHE A 550 21.65 -18.69 -38.56
N VAL A 551 22.01 -19.82 -37.93
CA VAL A 551 22.56 -19.87 -36.56
C VAL A 551 23.84 -19.05 -36.43
N ARG A 552 24.78 -19.14 -37.39
CA ARG A 552 26.01 -18.33 -37.38
C ARG A 552 25.74 -16.81 -37.50
N ARG A 553 24.75 -16.38 -38.29
CA ARG A 553 24.38 -14.95 -38.39
C ARG A 553 23.72 -14.44 -37.11
N LEU A 554 22.86 -15.22 -36.47
CA LEU A 554 22.27 -14.89 -35.16
C LEU A 554 23.32 -14.86 -34.05
N LEU A 555 24.21 -15.86 -34.00
CA LEU A 555 25.33 -15.91 -33.06
C LEU A 555 26.18 -14.63 -33.15
N PHE A 556 26.59 -14.24 -34.37
CA PHE A 556 27.39 -13.02 -34.56
C PHE A 556 26.66 -11.75 -34.08
N PHE A 557 25.35 -11.65 -34.28
CA PHE A 557 24.53 -10.55 -33.76
C PHE A 557 24.51 -10.49 -32.22
N TYR A 558 24.37 -11.65 -31.56
CA TYR A 558 24.30 -11.75 -30.10
C TYR A 558 25.66 -11.77 -29.38
N LYS A 559 26.80 -11.87 -30.06
CA LYS A 559 28.11 -11.81 -29.38
C LYS A 559 28.44 -10.39 -28.89
N PRO A 560 28.73 -10.18 -27.58
CA PRO A 560 29.19 -8.88 -27.06
C PRO A 560 30.30 -8.21 -27.87
N SER A 561 31.26 -8.98 -28.40
CA SER A 561 32.38 -8.48 -29.20
C SER A 561 31.99 -7.86 -30.54
N SER A 562 30.86 -8.24 -31.14
CA SER A 562 30.36 -7.64 -32.39
C SER A 562 29.84 -6.22 -32.20
N LYS A 563 29.50 -5.85 -30.96
CA LYS A 563 28.86 -4.59 -30.57
C LYS A 563 27.49 -4.32 -31.22
N LEU A 564 26.88 -5.32 -31.87
CA LEU A 564 25.58 -5.16 -32.51
C LEU A 564 24.45 -5.11 -31.47
N TYR A 565 24.18 -6.21 -30.77
CA TYR A 565 23.17 -6.24 -29.72
C TYR A 565 23.54 -5.42 -28.47
N SER A 566 24.82 -5.36 -28.10
CA SER A 566 25.28 -4.73 -26.84
C SER A 566 25.33 -3.20 -26.84
N SER A 567 25.22 -2.55 -28.01
CA SER A 567 25.21 -1.09 -28.14
C SER A 567 23.81 -0.48 -28.17
N LEU A 568 22.77 -1.28 -28.39
CA LEU A 568 21.38 -0.82 -28.44
C LEU A 568 20.91 -0.31 -27.07
N GLU A 569 20.19 0.82 -27.06
CA GLU A 569 19.64 1.43 -25.85
C GLU A 569 18.42 0.67 -25.30
N LEU A 570 18.21 0.72 -23.99
CA LEU A 570 17.13 -0.04 -23.31
C LEU A 570 15.72 0.36 -23.75
N ASP A 571 15.49 1.63 -24.09
CA ASP A 571 14.19 2.16 -24.52
C ASP A 571 13.87 1.85 -26.00
N HIS A 572 14.74 1.11 -26.70
CA HIS A 572 14.54 0.73 -28.10
C HIS A 572 13.27 -0.12 -28.28
N SER A 573 12.42 0.23 -29.26
CA SER A 573 11.09 -0.37 -29.45
C SER A 573 11.07 -1.90 -29.55
N LYS A 574 12.08 -2.50 -30.20
CA LYS A 574 12.23 -3.97 -30.33
C LYS A 574 13.00 -4.62 -29.16
N ALA A 575 13.51 -3.88 -28.17
CA ALA A 575 14.42 -4.39 -27.13
C ALA A 575 13.92 -5.67 -26.46
N ARG A 576 12.70 -5.65 -25.93
CA ARG A 576 12.08 -6.83 -25.28
C ARG A 576 11.99 -8.04 -26.22
N GLN A 577 11.67 -7.82 -27.49
CA GLN A 577 11.58 -8.89 -28.49
C GLN A 577 12.96 -9.50 -28.77
N LEU A 578 13.99 -8.68 -28.98
CA LEU A 578 15.37 -9.12 -29.23
C LEU A 578 15.93 -9.96 -28.06
N THR A 579 15.69 -9.54 -26.81
CA THR A 579 16.11 -10.29 -25.63
C THR A 579 15.38 -11.63 -25.50
N VAL A 580 14.07 -11.64 -25.75
CA VAL A 580 13.24 -12.87 -25.68
C VAL A 580 13.63 -13.86 -26.76
N VAL A 581 13.95 -13.40 -27.97
CA VAL A 581 14.51 -14.25 -29.04
C VAL A 581 15.90 -14.77 -28.67
N GLY A 582 16.75 -13.96 -28.04
CA GLY A 582 18.08 -14.38 -27.59
C GLY A 582 18.02 -15.49 -26.53
N CYS A 583 17.08 -15.42 -25.58
CA CYS A 583 16.84 -16.50 -24.63
C CYS A 583 16.40 -17.80 -25.32
N GLN A 584 15.48 -17.71 -26.29
CA GLN A 584 14.98 -18.87 -27.05
C GLN A 584 16.07 -19.47 -27.95
N PHE A 585 16.93 -18.65 -28.52
CA PHE A 585 18.09 -19.11 -29.31
C PHE A 585 19.06 -19.94 -28.47
N ILE A 586 19.26 -19.57 -27.21
CA ILE A 586 20.11 -20.31 -26.27
C ILE A 586 19.44 -21.62 -25.82
N GLU A 587 18.13 -21.63 -25.58
CA GLU A 587 17.36 -22.86 -25.34
C GLU A 587 17.50 -23.82 -26.53
N PHE A 588 17.29 -23.33 -27.76
CA PHE A 588 17.45 -24.08 -29.01
C PHE A 588 18.87 -24.67 -29.22
N LEU A 589 19.92 -23.87 -28.95
CA LEU A 589 21.30 -24.37 -29.00
C LEU A 589 21.56 -25.43 -27.93
N LEU A 590 20.92 -25.35 -26.77
CA LEU A 590 21.09 -26.29 -25.68
C LEU A 590 20.35 -27.61 -25.89
N GLU A 591 19.23 -27.61 -26.62
CA GLU A 591 18.53 -28.83 -27.05
C GLU A 591 19.34 -29.65 -28.07
N SER A 592 20.32 -29.03 -28.74
CA SER A 592 21.19 -29.66 -29.74
C SER A 592 22.54 -30.08 -29.15
N GLU A 593 22.55 -31.19 -28.39
CA GLU A 593 23.65 -31.56 -27.47
C GLU A 593 25.07 -31.64 -28.08
N GLU A 594 25.23 -32.02 -29.35
CA GLU A 594 26.54 -32.12 -30.04
C GLU A 594 26.84 -30.85 -30.86
N ASP A 595 26.10 -30.61 -31.96
CA ASP A 595 26.40 -29.51 -32.90
C ASP A 595 26.16 -28.12 -32.30
N GLY A 596 25.24 -28.00 -31.34
CA GLY A 596 24.97 -26.74 -30.63
C GLY A 596 26.05 -26.37 -29.62
N GLN A 597 26.81 -27.34 -29.13
CA GLN A 597 27.78 -27.15 -28.04
C GLN A 597 28.88 -26.15 -28.41
N ALA A 598 29.41 -26.22 -29.64
CA ALA A 598 30.48 -25.35 -30.10
C ALA A 598 30.06 -23.88 -30.23
N TYR A 599 28.85 -23.63 -30.78
CA TYR A 599 28.29 -22.28 -30.89
C TYR A 599 27.99 -21.67 -29.52
N LEU A 600 27.47 -22.49 -28.59
CA LEU A 600 27.15 -22.06 -27.24
C LEU A 600 28.41 -21.76 -26.41
N GLU A 601 29.46 -22.59 -26.53
CA GLU A 601 30.74 -22.36 -25.84
C GLU A 601 31.43 -21.08 -26.33
N ASP A 602 31.39 -20.78 -27.63
CA ASP A 602 31.90 -19.51 -28.20
C ASP A 602 31.12 -18.29 -27.66
N LEU A 603 29.78 -18.36 -27.62
CA LEU A 603 28.94 -17.30 -27.07
C LEU A 603 29.23 -17.05 -25.58
N VAL A 604 29.27 -18.11 -24.77
CA VAL A 604 29.47 -17.99 -23.32
C VAL A 604 30.89 -17.49 -23.00
N LYS A 605 31.92 -17.93 -23.73
CA LYS A 605 33.28 -17.38 -23.58
C LYS A 605 33.36 -15.89 -23.91
N ASP A 606 32.68 -15.44 -24.97
CA ASP A 606 32.61 -14.01 -25.34
C ASP A 606 31.90 -13.18 -24.25
N ILE A 607 30.81 -13.71 -23.67
CA ILE A 607 30.11 -13.10 -22.53
C ILE A 607 31.01 -13.02 -21.28
N VAL A 608 31.76 -14.08 -20.95
CA VAL A 608 32.69 -14.08 -19.80
C VAL A 608 33.85 -13.10 -20.02
N GLN A 609 34.38 -13.02 -21.24
CA GLN A 609 35.44 -12.06 -21.59
C GLN A 609 34.95 -10.62 -21.49
N TRP A 610 33.75 -10.33 -21.99
CA TRP A 610 33.08 -9.03 -21.83
C TRP A 610 32.86 -8.70 -20.36
N LEU A 611 32.22 -9.59 -19.60
CA LEU A 611 31.91 -9.40 -18.17
C LEU A 611 33.19 -9.16 -17.33
N SER A 612 34.26 -9.92 -17.61
CA SER A 612 35.57 -9.73 -16.97
C SER A 612 36.24 -8.40 -17.34
N SER A 613 35.97 -7.86 -18.53
CA SER A 613 36.48 -6.55 -18.95
C SER A 613 35.69 -5.38 -18.34
N SER A 614 34.36 -5.51 -18.19
CA SER A 614 33.50 -4.45 -17.65
C SER A 614 33.42 -4.44 -16.11
N SER A 615 33.74 -5.55 -15.44
CA SER A 615 33.83 -5.63 -13.96
C SER A 615 35.11 -5.04 -13.36
N GLY A 616 36.02 -4.49 -14.18
CA GLY A 616 37.25 -3.86 -13.69
C GLY A 616 38.33 -4.84 -13.21
N LEU A 617 38.23 -6.14 -13.54
CA LEU A 617 39.29 -7.13 -13.30
C LEU A 617 40.56 -6.88 -14.15
N LYS A 618 40.53 -5.91 -15.07
CA LYS A 618 41.69 -5.36 -15.77
C LYS A 618 41.77 -3.84 -15.54
N PRO A 619 42.96 -3.25 -15.28
CA PRO A 619 43.07 -1.85 -14.84
C PRO A 619 42.55 -0.78 -15.83
N ASP A 620 42.63 -1.03 -17.14
CA ASP A 620 42.52 0.02 -18.16
C ASP A 620 41.14 0.69 -18.35
N ARG A 621 40.03 0.13 -17.85
CA ARG A 621 38.67 0.61 -18.20
C ARG A 621 37.63 0.56 -17.07
N GLY A 622 38.01 0.99 -15.86
CA GLY A 622 37.11 1.03 -14.68
C GLY A 622 35.85 1.92 -14.76
N LEU A 623 35.56 2.56 -15.89
CA LEU A 623 34.50 3.58 -16.07
C LEU A 623 33.31 3.13 -16.94
N GLN A 624 33.21 1.85 -17.33
CA GLN A 624 32.12 1.35 -18.19
C GLN A 624 30.77 1.12 -17.50
N SER A 625 30.60 1.50 -16.23
CA SER A 625 29.33 1.39 -15.49
C SER A 625 28.15 2.02 -16.23
N ASN A 626 28.38 3.13 -16.92
CA ASN A 626 27.31 3.88 -17.58
C ASN A 626 26.74 3.11 -18.79
N GLY A 627 27.58 2.41 -19.56
CA GLY A 627 27.12 1.62 -20.71
C GLY A 627 26.28 0.41 -20.31
N LEU A 628 26.61 -0.26 -19.20
CA LEU A 628 25.82 -1.40 -18.71
C LEU A 628 24.40 -0.98 -18.28
N LEU A 629 24.27 0.22 -17.71
CA LEU A 629 23.00 0.72 -17.17
C LEU A 629 22.07 1.33 -18.23
N THR A 630 22.59 1.69 -19.42
CA THR A 630 21.80 2.32 -20.50
C THR A 630 21.58 1.44 -21.73
N THR A 631 22.35 0.37 -21.93
CA THR A 631 22.23 -0.52 -23.11
C THR A 631 21.69 -1.92 -22.77
N LEU A 632 21.21 -2.64 -23.79
CA LEU A 632 20.79 -4.05 -23.70
C LEU A 632 21.90 -5.02 -23.22
N SER A 633 23.14 -4.56 -23.04
CA SER A 633 24.24 -5.38 -22.51
C SER A 633 23.95 -5.98 -21.12
N GLN A 634 23.14 -5.33 -20.27
CA GLN A 634 22.69 -5.93 -19.00
C GLN A 634 21.86 -7.22 -19.16
N HIS A 635 21.29 -7.47 -20.34
CA HIS A 635 20.52 -8.67 -20.61
C HIS A 635 21.37 -9.89 -20.96
N TYR A 636 22.70 -9.76 -21.11
CA TYR A 636 23.58 -10.95 -21.15
C TYR A 636 23.52 -11.79 -19.88
N PHE A 637 23.16 -11.19 -18.74
CA PHE A 637 22.91 -11.98 -17.55
C PHE A 637 21.63 -12.84 -17.70
N LEU A 638 20.56 -12.38 -18.36
CA LEU A 638 19.37 -13.23 -18.62
C LEU A 638 19.74 -14.51 -19.39
N PHE A 639 20.63 -14.37 -20.38
CA PHE A 639 21.14 -15.50 -21.17
C PHE A 639 21.84 -16.55 -20.28
N LEU A 640 22.64 -16.10 -19.29
CA LEU A 640 23.23 -16.99 -18.28
C LEU A 640 22.19 -17.60 -17.33
N GLY A 641 21.13 -16.85 -16.99
CA GLY A 641 20.00 -17.34 -16.18
C GLY A 641 19.22 -18.48 -16.85
N THR A 642 18.92 -18.30 -18.14
CA THR A 642 18.33 -19.35 -18.99
C THR A 642 19.21 -20.61 -18.98
N LEU A 643 20.51 -20.48 -19.22
CA LEU A 643 21.45 -21.62 -19.14
C LEU A 643 21.45 -22.30 -17.76
N SER A 644 21.48 -21.52 -16.67
CA SER A 644 21.50 -22.06 -15.30
C SER A 644 20.27 -22.90 -14.95
N SER A 645 19.16 -22.71 -15.67
CA SER A 645 17.88 -23.39 -15.46
C SER A 645 17.86 -24.85 -15.97
N HIS A 646 18.91 -25.31 -16.65
CA HIS A 646 19.01 -26.64 -17.27
C HIS A 646 20.28 -27.39 -16.79
N PRO A 647 20.23 -28.72 -16.57
CA PRO A 647 21.39 -29.49 -16.10
C PRO A 647 22.60 -29.42 -17.05
N HIS A 648 22.37 -29.50 -18.36
CA HIS A 648 23.42 -29.38 -19.37
C HIS A 648 23.97 -27.95 -19.48
N GLY A 649 23.11 -26.94 -19.26
CA GLY A 649 23.52 -25.54 -19.21
C GLY A 649 24.44 -25.25 -18.02
N VAL A 650 24.16 -25.78 -16.83
CA VAL A 650 25.07 -25.67 -15.66
C VAL A 650 26.46 -26.24 -15.97
N LYS A 651 26.56 -27.42 -16.59
CA LYS A 651 27.85 -28.00 -17.02
C LYS A 651 28.60 -27.10 -18.01
N MET A 652 27.88 -26.45 -18.93
CA MET A 652 28.47 -25.48 -19.88
C MET A 652 28.98 -24.22 -19.16
N LEU A 653 28.19 -23.65 -18.24
CA LEU A 653 28.59 -22.49 -17.44
C LEU A 653 29.84 -22.78 -16.59
N GLU A 654 29.98 -24.00 -16.08
CA GLU A 654 31.17 -24.48 -15.37
C GLU A 654 32.37 -24.64 -16.31
N LYS A 655 32.22 -25.29 -17.46
CA LYS A 655 33.28 -25.44 -18.50
C LYS A 655 33.83 -24.09 -18.96
N CYS A 656 32.99 -23.06 -19.03
CA CYS A 656 33.38 -21.70 -19.42
C CYS A 656 33.83 -20.81 -18.25
N SER A 657 34.02 -21.35 -17.04
CA SER A 657 34.45 -20.61 -15.83
C SER A 657 33.52 -19.46 -15.41
N VAL A 658 32.23 -19.50 -15.77
CA VAL A 658 31.25 -18.44 -15.46
C VAL A 658 31.10 -18.27 -13.95
N PHE A 659 30.93 -19.37 -13.21
CA PHE A 659 30.76 -19.33 -11.76
C PHE A 659 31.98 -18.71 -11.05
N GLN A 660 33.20 -18.96 -11.52
CA GLN A 660 34.41 -18.33 -10.98
C GLN A 660 34.44 -16.82 -11.28
N CYS A 661 34.04 -16.40 -12.48
CA CYS A 661 33.90 -14.99 -12.82
C CYS A 661 32.92 -14.28 -11.87
N LEU A 662 31.73 -14.86 -11.65
CA LEU A 662 30.72 -14.33 -10.72
C LEU A 662 31.22 -14.31 -9.26
N LEU A 663 31.94 -15.34 -8.81
CA LEU A 663 32.54 -15.39 -7.47
C LEU A 663 33.61 -14.31 -7.25
N ASN A 664 34.33 -13.92 -8.31
CA ASN A 664 35.28 -12.80 -8.27
C ASN A 664 34.54 -11.46 -8.24
N ILE A 665 33.45 -11.30 -9.01
CA ILE A 665 32.61 -10.09 -8.99
C ILE A 665 32.01 -9.85 -7.60
N CYS A 666 31.65 -10.92 -6.87
CA CYS A 666 31.16 -10.84 -5.48
C CYS A 666 32.14 -10.20 -4.49
N THR A 667 33.44 -10.06 -4.80
CA THR A 667 34.40 -9.36 -3.93
C THR A 667 34.54 -7.87 -4.22
N LEU A 668 33.93 -7.37 -5.30
CA LEU A 668 34.02 -5.97 -5.71
C LEU A 668 33.04 -5.10 -4.90
N LYS A 669 33.57 -4.08 -4.22
CA LYS A 669 32.75 -3.17 -3.37
C LYS A 669 32.08 -2.02 -4.12
N ASN A 670 32.48 -1.76 -5.37
CA ASN A 670 32.12 -0.53 -6.09
C ASN A 670 30.99 -0.71 -7.12
N GLN A 671 30.43 -1.93 -7.25
CA GLN A 671 29.54 -2.31 -8.36
C GLN A 671 28.27 -3.06 -7.89
N ASP A 672 27.51 -2.46 -6.97
CA ASP A 672 26.27 -3.03 -6.41
C ASP A 672 25.29 -3.55 -7.50
N HIS A 673 25.16 -2.84 -8.62
CA HIS A 673 24.26 -3.21 -9.72
C HIS A 673 24.56 -4.57 -10.36
N LEU A 674 25.84 -4.97 -10.48
CA LEU A 674 26.20 -6.28 -11.05
C LEU A 674 25.80 -7.43 -10.10
N LEU A 675 25.85 -7.21 -8.79
CA LEU A 675 25.39 -8.17 -7.80
C LEU A 675 23.86 -8.27 -7.80
N LYS A 676 23.14 -7.14 -7.93
CA LYS A 676 21.67 -7.15 -8.11
C LYS A 676 21.23 -7.92 -9.35
N LEU A 677 21.92 -7.76 -10.48
CA LEU A 677 21.70 -8.56 -11.68
C LEU A 677 21.95 -10.03 -11.38
N THR A 678 23.19 -10.39 -11.02
CA THR A 678 23.63 -11.78 -10.75
C THR A 678 22.67 -12.55 -9.84
N VAL A 679 22.27 -11.97 -8.71
CA VAL A 679 21.43 -12.66 -7.72
C VAL A 679 20.00 -12.90 -8.21
N SER A 680 19.50 -12.10 -9.16
CA SER A 680 18.12 -12.16 -9.66
C SER A 680 17.88 -13.11 -10.83
N ILE A 681 18.89 -13.92 -11.18
CA ILE A 681 19.03 -14.54 -12.50
C ILE A 681 19.40 -16.02 -12.45
N LEU A 682 20.29 -16.40 -11.53
CA LEU A 682 20.69 -17.79 -11.35
C LEU A 682 19.52 -18.63 -10.83
N ASP A 683 19.34 -19.83 -11.36
CA ASP A 683 18.42 -20.82 -10.79
C ASP A 683 19.02 -21.42 -9.50
N TYR A 684 18.24 -21.40 -8.42
CA TYR A 684 18.58 -21.93 -7.10
C TYR A 684 17.81 -23.22 -6.76
N SER A 685 16.95 -23.71 -7.66
CA SER A 685 16.11 -24.89 -7.46
C SER A 685 16.94 -26.15 -7.21
N ARG A 686 18.10 -26.27 -7.86
CA ARG A 686 19.06 -27.36 -7.70
C ARG A 686 20.20 -26.96 -6.76
N ASP A 687 20.79 -27.96 -6.11
CA ASP A 687 22.00 -27.74 -5.31
C ASP A 687 23.24 -27.61 -6.21
N GLY A 688 24.21 -26.79 -5.79
CA GLY A 688 25.44 -26.50 -6.55
C GLY A 688 25.92 -25.05 -6.46
N LEU A 689 26.83 -24.67 -7.37
CA LEU A 689 27.58 -23.41 -7.34
C LEU A 689 26.71 -22.14 -7.32
N SER A 690 25.50 -22.17 -7.90
CA SER A 690 24.54 -21.05 -7.80
C SER A 690 24.22 -20.68 -6.35
N ARG A 691 23.99 -21.68 -5.47
CA ARG A 691 23.69 -21.44 -4.05
C ARG A 691 24.92 -20.95 -3.28
N VAL A 692 26.11 -21.41 -3.65
CA VAL A 692 27.38 -20.91 -3.07
C VAL A 692 27.57 -19.41 -3.38
N ILE A 693 27.27 -18.97 -4.61
CA ILE A 693 27.27 -17.55 -4.98
C ILE A 693 26.24 -16.76 -4.16
N LEU A 694 25.00 -17.25 -4.07
CA LEU A 694 23.95 -16.60 -3.26
C LEU A 694 24.36 -16.47 -1.79
N SER A 695 24.88 -17.53 -1.18
CA SER A 695 25.37 -17.52 0.20
C SER A 695 26.54 -16.54 0.40
N LYS A 696 27.49 -16.47 -0.55
CA LYS A 696 28.59 -15.50 -0.50
C LYS A 696 28.09 -14.05 -0.60
N ILE A 697 27.09 -13.78 -1.46
CA ILE A 697 26.47 -12.46 -1.56
C ILE A 697 25.72 -12.11 -0.27
N LEU A 698 25.01 -13.07 0.33
CA LEU A 698 24.24 -12.87 1.56
C LEU A 698 25.12 -12.57 2.78
N THR A 699 26.33 -13.15 2.87
CA THR A 699 27.20 -13.00 4.06
C THR A 699 28.35 -12.01 3.90
N ALA A 700 28.93 -11.84 2.71
CA ALA A 700 30.23 -11.16 2.53
C ALA A 700 30.21 -9.93 1.59
N ALA A 701 29.06 -9.55 1.02
CA ALA A 701 28.95 -8.38 0.14
C ALA A 701 28.73 -7.05 0.89
N THR A 702 28.60 -5.95 0.14
CA THR A 702 28.21 -4.62 0.66
C THR A 702 26.83 -4.67 1.33
N ASP A 703 26.60 -3.84 2.36
CA ASP A 703 25.33 -3.83 3.13
C ASP A 703 24.09 -3.68 2.23
N ASN A 704 24.15 -2.83 1.19
CA ASN A 704 23.09 -2.67 0.20
C ASN A 704 22.81 -3.96 -0.58
N CYS A 705 23.86 -4.68 -0.98
CA CYS A 705 23.74 -5.95 -1.71
C CYS A 705 23.29 -7.10 -0.81
N ARG A 706 23.77 -7.19 0.43
CA ARG A 706 23.27 -8.17 1.42
C ARG A 706 21.78 -7.93 1.71
N LEU A 707 21.35 -6.67 1.85
CA LEU A 707 19.95 -6.30 2.01
C LEU A 707 19.10 -6.64 0.77
N TYR A 708 19.60 -6.36 -0.44
CA TYR A 708 18.89 -6.72 -1.69
C TYR A 708 18.78 -8.24 -1.87
N ALA A 709 19.86 -8.99 -1.65
CA ALA A 709 19.85 -10.44 -1.73
C ALA A 709 18.91 -11.07 -0.69
N THR A 710 18.89 -10.52 0.54
CA THR A 710 17.92 -10.92 1.58
C THR A 710 16.49 -10.66 1.12
N LYS A 711 16.19 -9.46 0.58
CA LYS A 711 14.89 -9.14 -0.03
C LYS A 711 14.52 -10.05 -1.20
N HIS A 712 15.50 -10.49 -1.98
CA HIS A 712 15.31 -11.39 -3.11
C HIS A 712 14.82 -12.79 -2.69
N LEU A 713 15.15 -13.26 -1.47
CA LEU A 713 14.59 -14.51 -0.94
C LEU A 713 13.04 -14.50 -0.88
N ARG A 714 12.42 -13.32 -0.69
CA ARG A 714 10.95 -13.18 -0.77
C ARG A 714 10.40 -13.43 -2.18
N VAL A 715 11.18 -13.14 -3.23
CA VAL A 715 10.82 -13.44 -4.63
C VAL A 715 10.73 -14.95 -4.83
N LEU A 716 11.77 -15.67 -4.40
CA LEU A 716 11.88 -17.13 -4.52
C LEU A 716 10.77 -17.84 -3.71
N LEU A 717 10.49 -17.35 -2.50
CA LEU A 717 9.37 -17.80 -1.65
C LEU A 717 8.01 -17.61 -2.33
N ARG A 718 7.70 -16.41 -2.83
CA ARG A 718 6.39 -16.12 -3.46
C ARG A 718 6.22 -16.79 -4.81
N ALA A 719 7.30 -16.98 -5.56
CA ALA A 719 7.30 -17.71 -6.82
C ALA A 719 7.08 -19.23 -6.66
N ASN A 720 7.01 -19.76 -5.44
CA ASN A 720 6.97 -21.21 -5.13
C ASN A 720 8.17 -21.97 -5.72
N VAL A 721 9.40 -21.46 -5.56
CA VAL A 721 10.60 -22.23 -5.91
C VAL A 721 10.67 -23.50 -5.06
N GLU A 722 11.02 -24.62 -5.68
CA GLU A 722 11.00 -25.93 -5.03
C GLU A 722 12.04 -26.05 -3.90
N PHE A 723 11.71 -26.88 -2.91
CA PHE A 723 12.55 -27.20 -1.74
C PHE A 723 13.05 -25.98 -0.94
N PHE A 724 12.39 -24.81 -1.06
CA PHE A 724 12.74 -23.59 -0.33
C PHE A 724 12.78 -23.80 1.19
N SER A 725 11.97 -24.71 1.72
CA SER A 725 12.00 -25.15 3.13
C SER A 725 13.38 -25.62 3.60
N ASN A 726 14.18 -26.19 2.71
CA ASN A 726 15.42 -26.87 3.07
C ASN A 726 16.59 -25.88 3.10
N TRP A 727 16.75 -25.07 2.05
CA TRP A 727 17.89 -24.15 1.89
C TRP A 727 17.52 -22.68 2.13
N GLY A 728 16.29 -22.27 1.80
CA GLY A 728 15.84 -20.87 1.94
C GLY A 728 15.61 -20.47 3.40
N ILE A 729 15.07 -21.39 4.20
CA ILE A 729 14.90 -21.19 5.65
C ILE A 729 16.25 -21.16 6.37
N GLU A 730 17.20 -22.02 5.98
CA GLU A 730 18.56 -22.02 6.51
C GLU A 730 19.25 -20.68 6.25
N LEU A 731 19.28 -20.21 4.99
CA LEU A 731 19.86 -18.91 4.63
C LEU A 731 19.20 -17.75 5.40
N LEU A 732 17.87 -17.77 5.58
CA LEU A 732 17.19 -16.75 6.38
C LEU A 732 17.61 -16.79 7.86
N VAL A 733 17.79 -17.97 8.46
CA VAL A 733 18.30 -18.12 9.83
C VAL A 733 19.75 -17.63 9.94
N THR A 734 20.59 -17.82 8.92
CA THR A 734 21.91 -17.18 8.86
C THR A 734 21.80 -15.65 8.86
N GLN A 735 20.93 -15.07 8.02
CA GLN A 735 20.75 -13.61 7.92
C GLN A 735 20.17 -12.95 9.18
N LEU A 736 19.50 -13.69 10.07
CA LEU A 736 19.09 -13.17 11.38
C LEU A 736 20.28 -12.68 12.23
N HIS A 737 21.48 -13.22 11.98
CA HIS A 737 22.70 -12.92 12.72
C HIS A 737 23.61 -11.90 12.00
N ASP A 738 23.10 -11.21 10.95
CA ASP A 738 23.84 -10.11 10.30
C ASP A 738 24.07 -8.94 11.27
N ARG A 739 25.23 -8.27 11.15
CA ARG A 739 25.61 -7.11 11.96
C ARG A 739 24.69 -5.90 11.74
N ASN A 740 24.10 -5.79 10.55
CA ASN A 740 23.19 -4.69 10.22
C ASN A 740 21.74 -5.05 10.60
N LYS A 741 21.22 -4.35 11.61
CA LYS A 741 19.84 -4.50 12.13
C LYS A 741 18.76 -4.40 11.05
N THR A 742 18.99 -3.68 9.95
CA THR A 742 18.00 -3.61 8.85
C THR A 742 17.90 -4.91 8.06
N ILE A 743 19.00 -5.66 7.94
CA ILE A 743 19.05 -6.95 7.23
C ILE A 743 18.41 -8.04 8.09
N SER A 744 18.78 -8.13 9.37
CA SER A 744 18.19 -9.14 10.28
C SER A 744 16.69 -8.93 10.48
N MET A 745 16.22 -7.67 10.56
CA MET A 745 14.78 -7.36 10.64
C MET A 745 14.02 -7.63 9.33
N GLU A 746 14.66 -7.50 8.15
CA GLU A 746 14.08 -7.89 6.87
C GLU A 746 14.02 -9.42 6.71
N ALA A 747 15.08 -10.14 7.11
CA ALA A 747 15.08 -11.61 7.15
C ALA A 747 14.00 -12.16 8.09
N LEU A 748 13.81 -11.52 9.25
CA LEU A 748 12.76 -11.85 10.21
C LEU A 748 11.35 -11.63 9.66
N ASP A 749 11.14 -10.57 8.87
CA ASP A 749 9.87 -10.28 8.18
C ASP A 749 9.57 -11.33 7.08
N ILE A 750 10.59 -11.75 6.33
CA ILE A 750 10.47 -12.83 5.34
C ILE A 750 10.21 -14.17 6.03
N LEU A 751 10.79 -14.44 7.19
CA LEU A 751 10.49 -15.65 7.97
C LEU A 751 9.06 -15.66 8.51
N ASP A 752 8.51 -14.52 8.97
CA ASP A 752 7.09 -14.45 9.37
C ASP A 752 6.14 -14.71 8.18
N GLU A 753 6.46 -14.19 6.98
CA GLU A 753 5.72 -14.53 5.75
C GLU A 753 5.89 -16.01 5.35
N ALA A 754 7.10 -16.57 5.51
CA ALA A 754 7.39 -17.96 5.14
C ALA A 754 6.70 -18.98 6.05
N CYS A 755 6.59 -18.68 7.35
CA CYS A 755 5.98 -19.55 8.37
C CYS A 755 4.45 -19.62 8.31
N GLU A 756 3.81 -18.92 7.38
CA GLU A 756 2.41 -19.18 6.99
C GLU A 756 2.24 -20.55 6.32
N ASP A 757 3.32 -21.13 5.79
CA ASP A 757 3.35 -22.51 5.32
C ASP A 757 3.85 -23.45 6.43
N LYS A 758 3.06 -24.49 6.74
CA LYS A 758 3.40 -25.47 7.78
C LYS A 758 4.71 -26.20 7.48
N ALA A 759 5.04 -26.43 6.21
CA ALA A 759 6.29 -27.09 5.82
C ALA A 759 7.52 -26.25 6.21
N ASN A 760 7.48 -24.94 5.96
CA ASN A 760 8.54 -24.00 6.35
C ASN A 760 8.64 -23.87 7.88
N LEU A 761 7.50 -23.81 8.59
CA LEU A 761 7.49 -23.75 10.04
C LEU A 761 8.07 -25.02 10.68
N HIS A 762 7.79 -26.20 10.13
CA HIS A 762 8.43 -27.46 10.55
C HIS A 762 9.96 -27.43 10.35
N ALA A 763 10.45 -26.90 9.22
CA ALA A 763 11.88 -26.75 8.98
C ALA A 763 12.53 -25.76 9.98
N LEU A 764 11.89 -24.61 10.24
CA LEU A 764 12.39 -23.62 11.20
C LEU A 764 12.46 -24.17 12.64
N ILE A 765 11.46 -24.96 13.06
CA ILE A 765 11.42 -25.61 14.38
C ILE A 765 12.56 -26.64 14.53
N GLN A 766 12.96 -27.33 13.45
CA GLN A 766 14.08 -28.28 13.48
C GLN A 766 15.42 -27.57 13.74
N MET A 767 15.62 -26.38 13.16
CA MET A 767 16.85 -25.59 13.30
C MET A 767 16.99 -24.86 14.65
N LYS A 768 15.88 -24.68 15.40
CA LYS A 768 15.85 -24.10 16.77
C LYS A 768 16.60 -22.74 16.92
N PRO A 769 16.32 -21.72 16.09
CA PRO A 769 17.04 -20.44 16.12
C PRO A 769 16.82 -19.62 17.40
N ALA A 770 17.81 -18.79 17.74
CA ALA A 770 17.78 -17.91 18.92
C ALA A 770 17.04 -16.59 18.64
N LEU A 771 15.71 -16.60 18.64
CA LEU A 771 14.89 -15.44 18.23
C LEU A 771 14.70 -14.34 19.29
N THR A 772 14.98 -14.61 20.57
CA THR A 772 14.63 -13.73 21.70
C THR A 772 15.38 -12.40 21.74
N HIS A 773 16.57 -12.32 21.13
CA HIS A 773 17.39 -11.11 21.11
C HIS A 773 16.93 -10.07 20.06
N LEU A 774 16.02 -10.45 19.15
CA LEU A 774 15.53 -9.61 18.04
C LEU A 774 14.33 -8.72 18.42
N GLY A 775 14.09 -8.52 19.73
CA GLY A 775 12.96 -7.74 20.25
C GLY A 775 11.59 -8.40 20.00
N ASP A 776 10.53 -7.60 20.03
CA ASP A 776 9.15 -8.12 20.00
C ASP A 776 8.84 -8.95 18.75
N LYS A 777 9.30 -8.55 17.55
CA LYS A 777 9.08 -9.35 16.33
C LYS A 777 9.68 -10.75 16.43
N GLY A 778 10.85 -10.89 17.08
CA GLY A 778 11.49 -12.19 17.31
C GLY A 778 10.69 -13.08 18.26
N VAL A 779 10.15 -12.48 19.34
CA VAL A 779 9.24 -13.17 20.26
C VAL A 779 7.96 -13.63 19.56
N LEU A 780 7.33 -12.77 18.74
CA LEU A 780 6.10 -13.11 18.00
C LEU A 780 6.31 -14.25 16.99
N LEU A 781 7.45 -14.28 16.29
CA LEU A 781 7.80 -15.41 15.42
C LEU A 781 8.00 -16.70 16.23
N LEU A 782 8.69 -16.62 17.38
CA LEU A 782 8.88 -17.76 18.26
C LEU A 782 7.55 -18.31 18.82
N LEU A 783 6.55 -17.45 19.04
CA LEU A 783 5.23 -17.88 19.49
C LEU A 783 4.49 -18.75 18.46
N ARG A 784 4.80 -18.64 17.16
CA ARG A 784 4.24 -19.55 16.14
C ARG A 784 4.63 -21.01 16.38
N PHE A 785 5.73 -21.29 17.08
CA PHE A 785 6.16 -22.67 17.35
C PHE A 785 5.14 -23.43 18.21
N LEU A 786 4.34 -22.72 19.03
CA LEU A 786 3.30 -23.33 19.86
C LEU A 786 2.09 -23.83 19.03
N SER A 787 1.93 -23.41 17.78
CA SER A 787 0.84 -23.86 16.90
C SER A 787 0.99 -25.30 16.37
N ILE A 788 2.14 -25.94 16.64
CA ILE A 788 2.46 -27.31 16.21
C ILE A 788 2.94 -28.10 17.44
N PRO A 789 2.42 -29.31 17.70
CA PRO A 789 2.78 -30.10 18.89
C PRO A 789 4.30 -30.28 19.12
N LYS A 790 5.08 -30.51 18.05
CA LYS A 790 6.55 -30.66 18.12
C LYS A 790 7.29 -29.38 18.54
N GLY A 791 6.73 -28.20 18.24
CA GLY A 791 7.28 -26.92 18.72
C GLY A 791 6.78 -26.57 20.13
N PHE A 792 5.53 -26.92 20.44
CA PHE A 792 4.95 -26.79 21.77
C PHE A 792 5.71 -27.62 22.82
N SER A 793 5.95 -28.92 22.59
CA SER A 793 6.65 -29.78 23.55
C SER A 793 8.06 -29.25 23.85
N TYR A 794 8.81 -28.89 22.80
CA TYR A 794 10.15 -28.30 22.90
C TYR A 794 10.22 -27.02 23.72
N LEU A 795 9.20 -26.14 23.64
CA LEU A 795 9.14 -24.92 24.45
C LEU A 795 8.59 -25.17 25.86
N SER A 796 7.72 -26.18 26.03
CA SER A 796 7.15 -26.57 27.31
C SER A 796 8.18 -27.27 28.22
N GLU A 797 8.99 -28.19 27.67
CA GLU A 797 10.14 -28.84 28.34
C GLU A 797 11.15 -27.83 28.91
N ARG A 798 11.23 -26.62 28.33
CA ARG A 798 12.13 -25.54 28.74
C ARG A 798 11.49 -24.52 29.70
N GLY A 799 10.26 -24.76 30.15
CA GLY A 799 9.51 -23.81 30.99
C GLY A 799 9.20 -22.47 30.31
N TYR A 800 9.27 -22.39 28.98
CA TYR A 800 9.05 -21.14 28.27
C TYR A 800 7.55 -20.76 28.24
N VAL A 801 6.66 -21.75 28.11
CA VAL A 801 5.22 -21.54 27.94
C VAL A 801 4.59 -20.89 29.19
N THR A 802 4.84 -21.44 30.39
CA THR A 802 4.35 -20.89 31.66
C THR A 802 4.85 -19.47 31.90
N LYS A 803 6.15 -19.23 31.69
CA LYS A 803 6.76 -17.89 31.78
C LYS A 803 6.16 -16.89 30.79
N GLN A 804 5.75 -17.32 29.58
CA GLN A 804 5.02 -16.44 28.67
C GLN A 804 3.57 -16.22 29.11
N LEU A 805 2.84 -17.22 29.60
CA LEU A 805 1.46 -17.07 30.06
C LEU A 805 1.34 -15.96 31.11
N GLU A 806 2.16 -16.00 32.17
CA GLU A 806 2.20 -14.95 33.20
C GLU A 806 2.53 -13.56 32.62
N LYS A 807 3.49 -13.50 31.70
CA LYS A 807 3.94 -12.24 31.08
C LYS A 807 2.85 -11.63 30.19
N TRP A 808 2.09 -12.46 29.49
CA TRP A 808 0.96 -12.05 28.66
C TRP A 808 -0.21 -11.59 29.51
N GLN A 809 -0.55 -12.31 30.58
CA GLN A 809 -1.60 -11.92 31.53
C GLN A 809 -1.30 -10.58 32.24
N LYS A 810 -0.05 -10.35 32.66
CA LYS A 810 0.35 -9.12 33.37
C LYS A 810 0.44 -7.89 32.45
N ASP A 811 1.26 -7.94 31.39
CA ASP A 811 1.60 -6.75 30.59
C ASP A 811 1.32 -6.92 29.07
N TYR A 812 1.60 -8.10 28.51
CA TYR A 812 1.68 -8.23 27.05
C TYR A 812 0.32 -8.21 26.34
N ASN A 813 -0.78 -8.59 27.01
CA ASN A 813 -2.14 -8.41 26.47
C ASN A 813 -2.45 -6.92 26.20
N LEU A 814 -2.06 -6.01 27.10
CA LEU A 814 -2.23 -4.56 26.91
C LEU A 814 -1.34 -4.03 25.77
N LYS A 815 -0.09 -4.52 25.71
CA LYS A 815 0.88 -4.18 24.66
C LYS A 815 0.47 -4.69 23.27
N TYR A 816 -0.24 -5.82 23.19
CA TYR A 816 -0.76 -6.36 21.93
C TYR A 816 -1.77 -5.42 21.27
N VAL A 817 -2.64 -4.78 22.06
CA VAL A 817 -3.56 -3.74 21.57
C VAL A 817 -2.78 -2.57 20.97
N ASP A 818 -1.78 -2.03 21.70
CA ASP A 818 -0.95 -0.93 21.20
C ASP A 818 -0.29 -1.27 19.87
N MET A 819 0.19 -2.51 19.70
CA MET A 819 0.85 -2.97 18.49
C MET A 819 -0.10 -3.12 17.29
N ILE A 820 -1.35 -3.56 17.50
CA ILE A 820 -2.37 -3.57 16.44
C ILE A 820 -2.77 -2.14 16.07
N GLU A 821 -3.03 -1.29 17.06
CA GLU A 821 -3.43 0.09 16.80
C GLU A 821 -2.29 0.87 16.14
N GLU A 822 -1.02 0.61 16.48
CA GLU A 822 0.13 1.17 15.78
C GLU A 822 0.16 0.78 14.29
N GLN A 823 -0.04 -0.51 13.96
CA GLN A 823 -0.06 -0.98 12.56
C GLN A 823 -1.24 -0.43 11.77
N LEU A 824 -2.44 -0.37 12.37
CA LEU A 824 -3.61 0.27 11.76
C LEU A 824 -3.38 1.77 11.54
N ASN A 825 -2.75 2.46 12.49
CA ASN A 825 -2.43 3.88 12.37
C ASN A 825 -1.40 4.15 11.26
N GLU A 826 -0.33 3.35 11.15
CA GLU A 826 0.66 3.47 10.06
C GLU A 826 0.06 3.18 8.67
N ALA A 827 -0.92 2.26 8.59
CA ALA A 827 -1.61 1.91 7.35
C ALA A 827 -2.67 2.94 6.92
N LEU A 828 -3.54 3.33 7.86
CA LEU A 828 -4.73 4.14 7.57
C LEU A 828 -4.46 5.64 7.64
N THR A 829 -3.65 6.12 8.58
CA THR A 829 -3.47 7.57 8.86
C THR A 829 -2.16 8.12 8.26
N THR A 830 -1.79 9.36 8.60
CA THR A 830 -0.44 9.92 8.36
C THR A 830 0.51 9.77 9.56
N TYR A 831 0.08 9.05 10.61
CA TYR A 831 0.97 8.63 11.69
C TYR A 831 2.10 7.75 11.16
N ARG A 832 3.29 7.90 11.75
CA ARG A 832 4.42 6.99 11.58
C ARG A 832 5.18 6.94 12.89
N LYS A 833 5.68 5.75 13.23
CA LYS A 833 6.56 5.57 14.39
C LYS A 833 7.81 6.46 14.24
N PRO A 834 8.21 7.23 15.27
CA PRO A 834 9.55 7.80 15.30
C PRO A 834 10.58 6.66 15.36
N VAL A 835 11.64 6.76 14.56
CA VAL A 835 12.75 5.80 14.60
C VAL A 835 13.69 6.22 15.73
N ASP A 836 13.86 5.35 16.72
CA ASP A 836 14.81 5.41 17.84
C ASP A 836 15.15 6.82 18.37
N GLY A 837 14.33 7.33 19.30
CA GLY A 837 14.64 8.50 20.14
C GLY A 837 14.37 9.88 19.52
N ASP A 838 14.33 10.01 18.19
CA ASP A 838 14.04 11.29 17.54
C ASP A 838 12.55 11.66 17.59
N ASN A 839 12.22 12.73 18.33
CA ASN A 839 10.87 13.32 18.38
C ASN A 839 10.38 13.86 17.00
N TYR A 840 11.23 13.85 15.96
CA TYR A 840 10.92 14.36 14.62
C TYR A 840 10.83 13.24 13.58
N VAL A 841 9.61 12.78 13.33
CA VAL A 841 9.28 11.93 12.17
C VAL A 841 9.63 12.66 10.86
N ARG A 842 10.63 12.17 10.12
CA ARG A 842 11.06 12.72 8.82
C ARG A 842 9.88 12.88 7.84
N ARG A 843 9.89 14.00 7.11
CA ARG A 843 8.88 14.33 6.09
C ARG A 843 9.08 13.46 4.85
N SER A 844 8.19 12.51 4.58
CA SER A 844 8.03 11.95 3.22
C SER A 844 6.56 11.76 2.91
N ASN A 845 6.09 12.33 1.80
CA ASN A 845 4.69 12.27 1.38
C ASN A 845 4.34 10.98 0.59
N GLN A 846 5.29 10.06 0.41
CA GLN A 846 5.02 8.77 -0.23
C GLN A 846 4.09 7.93 0.64
N ARG A 847 2.85 7.77 0.19
CA ARG A 847 1.81 6.90 0.75
C ARG A 847 1.88 5.55 0.05
N LEU A 848 1.89 4.45 0.80
CA LEU A 848 1.61 3.13 0.22
C LEU A 848 0.14 3.09 -0.20
N GLN A 849 -0.13 2.58 -1.40
CA GLN A 849 -1.45 2.70 -2.03
C GLN A 849 -2.52 1.94 -1.24
N ARG A 850 -2.26 0.66 -0.92
CA ARG A 850 -3.02 -0.16 0.04
C ARG A 850 -2.06 -1.14 0.73
N PRO A 851 -1.60 -0.88 1.97
CA PRO A 851 -0.82 -1.85 2.73
C PRO A 851 -1.74 -2.95 3.29
N ASN A 852 -1.22 -4.18 3.38
CA ASN A 852 -1.89 -5.29 4.06
C ASN A 852 -1.62 -5.18 5.57
N VAL A 853 -2.66 -5.21 6.41
CA VAL A 853 -2.56 -5.13 7.87
C VAL A 853 -2.82 -6.51 8.47
N TYR A 854 -1.81 -7.38 8.36
CA TYR A 854 -1.89 -8.74 8.85
C TYR A 854 -1.85 -8.81 10.38
N LEU A 855 -2.86 -9.45 10.97
CA LEU A 855 -2.99 -9.58 12.43
C LEU A 855 -1.70 -10.14 13.07
N PRO A 856 -1.10 -9.48 14.09
CA PRO A 856 0.05 -10.00 14.83
C PRO A 856 -0.25 -11.30 15.57
N VAL A 857 0.77 -12.14 15.75
CA VAL A 857 0.65 -13.44 16.45
C VAL A 857 0.31 -13.22 17.93
N HIS A 858 -0.78 -13.80 18.42
CA HIS A 858 -1.16 -13.78 19.84
C HIS A 858 -0.84 -15.12 20.50
N LEU A 859 -0.28 -15.11 21.74
CA LEU A 859 0.04 -16.34 22.48
C LEU A 859 -1.16 -17.30 22.56
N TYR A 860 -2.28 -16.82 23.12
CA TYR A 860 -3.49 -17.63 23.28
C TYR A 860 -4.00 -18.20 21.94
N GLY A 861 -4.00 -17.40 20.85
CA GLY A 861 -4.41 -17.89 19.53
C GLY A 861 -3.49 -18.98 18.95
N GLN A 862 -2.22 -19.08 19.37
CA GLN A 862 -1.34 -20.19 18.98
C GLN A 862 -1.54 -21.44 19.84
N LEU A 863 -1.81 -21.27 21.14
CA LEU A 863 -2.02 -22.39 22.07
C LEU A 863 -3.26 -23.22 21.73
N VAL A 864 -4.34 -22.57 21.30
CA VAL A 864 -5.64 -23.21 20.99
C VAL A 864 -5.60 -24.03 19.69
N HIS A 865 -4.56 -23.87 18.85
CA HIS A 865 -4.40 -24.69 17.64
C HIS A 865 -4.16 -26.18 17.92
N ASP A 866 -3.69 -26.54 19.13
CA ASP A 866 -3.59 -27.92 19.59
C ASP A 866 -4.41 -28.16 20.85
N LYS A 867 -4.91 -29.39 21.02
CA LYS A 867 -5.73 -29.77 22.18
C LYS A 867 -4.96 -29.63 23.50
N THR A 868 -3.65 -29.88 23.52
CA THR A 868 -2.83 -29.77 24.73
C THR A 868 -2.67 -28.33 25.20
N GLY A 869 -2.42 -27.39 24.28
CA GLY A 869 -2.33 -25.97 24.58
C GLY A 869 -3.69 -25.34 24.92
N CYS A 870 -4.78 -25.87 24.36
CA CYS A 870 -6.13 -25.45 24.70
C CYS A 870 -6.49 -25.83 26.15
N HIS A 871 -6.25 -27.08 26.56
CA HIS A 871 -6.48 -27.53 27.95
C HIS A 871 -5.57 -26.80 28.96
N LEU A 872 -4.36 -26.40 28.56
CA LEU A 872 -3.49 -25.57 29.41
C LEU A 872 -4.10 -24.18 29.70
N LEU A 873 -4.87 -23.60 28.77
CA LEU A 873 -5.55 -22.31 29.00
C LEU A 873 -6.81 -22.45 29.87
N GLU A 874 -7.52 -23.57 29.71
CA GLU A 874 -8.67 -23.97 30.54
C GLU A 874 -8.25 -24.09 32.02
N VAL A 875 -7.21 -24.88 32.31
CA VAL A 875 -6.68 -25.08 33.68
C VAL A 875 -6.17 -23.76 34.33
N GLN A 876 -5.80 -22.77 33.52
CA GLN A 876 -5.34 -21.46 34.00
C GLN A 876 -6.50 -20.45 34.18
N ASN A 877 -7.77 -20.85 33.97
CA ASN A 877 -8.97 -20.02 34.12
C ASN A 877 -8.94 -18.67 33.35
N VAL A 878 -8.21 -18.63 32.23
CA VAL A 878 -8.04 -17.38 31.45
C VAL A 878 -9.34 -16.93 30.79
N VAL A 879 -10.19 -17.84 30.33
CA VAL A 879 -11.44 -17.48 29.61
C VAL A 879 -12.49 -16.87 30.55
N PRO A 880 -12.75 -17.40 31.77
CA PRO A 880 -13.63 -16.75 32.76
C PRO A 880 -13.20 -15.32 33.13
N ASP A 881 -11.92 -15.09 33.45
CA ASP A 881 -11.38 -13.76 33.83
C ASP A 881 -11.61 -12.70 32.73
N LEU A 882 -11.34 -13.08 31.47
CA LEU A 882 -11.56 -12.21 30.32
C LEU A 882 -13.06 -11.98 30.06
N SER A 883 -13.89 -13.00 30.26
CA SER A 883 -15.35 -12.91 30.06
C SER A 883 -16.01 -12.02 31.12
N TYR A 884 -15.56 -12.07 32.38
CA TYR A 884 -15.97 -11.13 33.43
C TYR A 884 -15.64 -9.68 33.04
N THR A 885 -14.45 -9.45 32.48
CA THR A 885 -14.02 -8.11 32.01
C THR A 885 -14.91 -7.57 30.88
N VAL A 886 -15.42 -8.44 30.00
CA VAL A 886 -16.36 -8.06 28.92
C VAL A 886 -17.77 -7.80 29.45
N ARG A 887 -18.23 -8.56 30.45
CA ARG A 887 -19.55 -8.41 31.08
C ARG A 887 -19.67 -7.20 32.01
N SER A 888 -18.57 -6.81 32.66
CA SER A 888 -18.50 -5.65 33.57
C SER A 888 -17.49 -4.59 33.07
N PRO A 889 -17.75 -3.94 31.92
CA PRO A 889 -16.80 -3.03 31.28
C PRO A 889 -16.66 -1.70 32.03
N MET A 890 -15.43 -1.34 32.43
CA MET A 890 -15.12 -0.03 33.02
C MET A 890 -14.91 1.04 31.92
N LEU A 891 -15.98 1.71 31.49
CA LEU A 891 -15.93 2.65 30.38
C LEU A 891 -15.48 4.08 30.75
N ASP A 892 -15.62 4.51 32.00
CA ASP A 892 -15.34 5.91 32.43
C ASP A 892 -13.88 6.35 32.27
N LYS A 893 -12.95 5.40 32.26
CA LYS A 893 -11.50 5.65 32.23
C LYS A 893 -10.87 5.00 31.01
N TRP A 894 -9.95 5.72 30.38
CA TRP A 894 -9.16 5.22 29.24
C TRP A 894 -8.35 3.95 29.55
N GLU A 895 -7.95 3.76 30.81
CA GLU A 895 -7.29 2.55 31.30
C GLU A 895 -8.23 1.33 31.24
N GLY A 896 -9.48 1.48 31.71
CA GLY A 896 -10.51 0.44 31.65
C GLY A 896 -10.93 0.12 30.21
N ILE A 897 -11.07 1.15 29.36
CA ILE A 897 -11.26 0.98 27.90
C ILE A 897 -10.12 0.15 27.29
N LYS A 898 -8.87 0.40 27.68
CA LYS A 898 -7.70 -0.36 27.17
C LYS A 898 -7.68 -1.81 27.67
N GLN A 899 -8.03 -2.05 28.93
CA GLN A 899 -8.20 -3.39 29.50
C GLN A 899 -9.30 -4.18 28.75
N LEU A 900 -10.46 -3.55 28.51
CA LEU A 900 -11.55 -4.17 27.75
C LEU A 900 -11.13 -4.49 26.31
N LYS A 901 -10.43 -3.59 25.61
CA LYS A 901 -9.87 -3.88 24.28
C LYS A 901 -8.91 -5.07 24.31
N ALA A 902 -8.07 -5.18 25.34
CA ALA A 902 -7.15 -6.31 25.48
C ALA A 902 -7.90 -7.63 25.70
N ALA A 903 -8.96 -7.62 26.52
CA ALA A 903 -9.81 -8.79 26.72
C ALA A 903 -10.54 -9.22 25.45
N LEU A 904 -11.12 -8.28 24.70
CA LEU A 904 -11.78 -8.55 23.41
C LEU A 904 -10.81 -9.15 22.38
N TRP A 905 -9.61 -8.59 22.23
CA TRP A 905 -8.59 -9.13 21.32
C TRP A 905 -8.07 -10.50 21.76
N ALA A 906 -7.94 -10.76 23.07
CA ALA A 906 -7.56 -12.05 23.60
C ALA A 906 -8.63 -13.13 23.31
N LEU A 907 -9.90 -12.85 23.63
CA LEU A 907 -11.03 -13.75 23.36
C LEU A 907 -11.21 -14.03 21.86
N GLY A 908 -11.10 -13.00 21.01
CA GLY A 908 -11.14 -13.18 19.55
C GLY A 908 -10.03 -14.11 19.04
N ASN A 909 -8.81 -13.98 19.57
CA ASN A 909 -7.71 -14.87 19.19
C ASN A 909 -7.93 -16.32 19.67
N ILE A 910 -8.53 -16.53 20.85
CA ILE A 910 -8.93 -17.86 21.34
C ILE A 910 -10.00 -18.46 20.42
N GLY A 911 -11.05 -17.71 20.10
CA GLY A 911 -12.12 -18.11 19.17
C GLY A 911 -11.71 -18.29 17.70
N SER A 912 -10.41 -18.16 17.36
CA SER A 912 -9.92 -18.28 15.97
C SER A 912 -9.78 -19.72 15.46
N SER A 913 -10.14 -20.73 16.28
CA SER A 913 -10.19 -22.15 15.92
C SER A 913 -11.22 -22.92 16.76
N ASN A 914 -11.69 -24.07 16.25
CA ASN A 914 -12.82 -24.82 16.83
C ASN A 914 -12.64 -25.17 18.32
N TRP A 915 -11.43 -25.57 18.76
CA TRP A 915 -11.17 -25.90 20.16
C TRP A 915 -11.45 -24.72 21.10
N GLY A 916 -11.12 -23.49 20.70
CA GLY A 916 -11.38 -22.30 21.50
C GLY A 916 -12.82 -21.83 21.40
N LEU A 917 -13.51 -22.07 20.27
CA LEU A 917 -14.93 -21.79 20.16
C LEU A 917 -15.75 -22.61 21.15
N ASN A 918 -15.36 -23.86 21.43
CA ASN A 918 -16.00 -24.67 22.46
C ASN A 918 -15.86 -24.01 23.85
N LEU A 919 -14.66 -23.59 24.25
CA LEU A 919 -14.44 -22.85 25.51
C LEU A 919 -15.21 -21.52 25.59
N LEU A 920 -15.28 -20.77 24.48
CA LEU A 920 -16.09 -19.53 24.42
C LEU A 920 -17.60 -19.80 24.46
N GLN A 921 -18.05 -20.98 24.02
CA GLN A 921 -19.44 -21.40 24.03
C GLN A 921 -19.88 -21.88 25.42
N GLU A 922 -19.01 -22.59 26.15
CA GLU A 922 -19.22 -23.00 27.54
C GLU A 922 -19.44 -21.80 28.46
N GLU A 923 -18.62 -20.75 28.31
CA GLU A 923 -18.80 -19.47 29.02
C GLU A 923 -19.93 -18.60 28.45
N GLY A 924 -20.37 -18.83 27.21
CA GLY A 924 -21.45 -18.07 26.57
C GLY A 924 -21.12 -16.59 26.29
N VAL A 925 -19.86 -16.26 25.98
CA VAL A 925 -19.39 -14.86 25.86
C VAL A 925 -19.63 -14.21 24.48
N ILE A 926 -19.88 -15.02 23.43
CA ILE A 926 -20.05 -14.50 22.05
C ILE A 926 -21.26 -13.53 21.93
N PRO A 927 -22.44 -13.79 22.51
CA PRO A 927 -23.55 -12.85 22.53
C PRO A 927 -23.21 -11.51 23.19
N ASP A 928 -22.44 -11.53 24.29
CA ASP A 928 -22.01 -10.32 25.02
C ASP A 928 -21.17 -9.41 24.09
N ILE A 929 -20.26 -9.99 23.30
CA ILE A 929 -19.46 -9.26 22.30
C ILE A 929 -20.33 -8.68 21.19
N VAL A 930 -21.37 -9.40 20.75
CA VAL A 930 -22.32 -8.91 19.73
C VAL A 930 -23.15 -7.72 20.25
N VAL A 931 -23.66 -7.79 21.48
CA VAL A 931 -24.37 -6.68 22.13
C VAL A 931 -23.45 -5.47 22.27
N LEU A 932 -22.20 -5.68 22.69
CA LEU A 932 -21.19 -4.62 22.80
C LEU A 932 -20.87 -3.97 21.44
N ALA A 933 -20.80 -4.76 20.36
CA ALA A 933 -20.58 -4.24 19.00
C ALA A 933 -21.70 -3.29 18.53
N GLN A 934 -22.96 -3.59 18.89
CA GLN A 934 -24.14 -2.84 18.45
C GLN A 934 -24.47 -1.65 19.36
N HIS A 935 -24.33 -1.80 20.69
CA HIS A 935 -24.88 -0.87 21.67
C HIS A 935 -23.84 -0.07 22.48
N CYS A 936 -22.57 -0.50 22.57
CA CYS A 936 -21.56 0.18 23.41
C CYS A 936 -21.47 1.70 23.16
N GLU A 937 -21.43 2.51 24.21
CA GLU A 937 -21.47 3.97 24.04
C GLU A 937 -20.18 4.55 23.43
N VAL A 938 -19.05 3.86 23.61
CA VAL A 938 -17.72 4.25 23.14
C VAL A 938 -17.45 3.66 21.74
N LEU A 939 -17.37 4.53 20.74
CA LEU A 939 -17.38 4.13 19.32
C LEU A 939 -16.16 3.29 18.91
N SER A 940 -14.98 3.56 19.48
CA SER A 940 -13.77 2.76 19.23
C SER A 940 -13.84 1.32 19.75
N ILE A 941 -14.66 1.04 20.77
CA ILE A 941 -14.89 -0.33 21.25
C ILE A 941 -15.80 -1.08 20.27
N ARG A 942 -16.85 -0.45 19.71
CA ARG A 942 -17.66 -1.07 18.63
C ARG A 942 -16.80 -1.53 17.46
N GLY A 943 -15.88 -0.68 17.01
CA GLY A 943 -14.91 -1.00 15.95
C GLY A 943 -13.94 -2.14 16.32
N THR A 944 -13.53 -2.22 17.59
CA THR A 944 -12.73 -3.35 18.10
C THR A 944 -13.55 -4.65 18.09
N CYS A 945 -14.81 -4.60 18.53
CA CYS A 945 -15.70 -5.76 18.51
C CYS A 945 -15.95 -6.26 17.08
N LEU A 946 -16.12 -5.36 16.10
CA LEU A 946 -16.23 -5.73 14.68
C LEU A 946 -15.03 -6.55 14.19
N TYR A 947 -13.79 -6.11 14.48
CA TYR A 947 -12.59 -6.88 14.12
C TYR A 947 -12.49 -8.22 14.86
N VAL A 948 -12.95 -8.28 16.11
CA VAL A 948 -12.97 -9.50 16.93
C VAL A 948 -14.01 -10.51 16.43
N LEU A 949 -15.21 -10.07 16.04
CA LEU A 949 -16.22 -10.91 15.41
C LEU A 949 -15.74 -11.41 14.03
N GLY A 950 -15.07 -10.56 13.25
CA GLY A 950 -14.40 -10.95 11.99
C GLY A 950 -13.20 -11.91 12.16
N LEU A 951 -12.66 -12.02 13.38
CA LEU A 951 -11.62 -13.00 13.73
C LEU A 951 -12.22 -14.34 14.18
N ILE A 952 -13.35 -14.31 14.91
CA ILE A 952 -14.17 -15.47 15.28
C ILE A 952 -14.73 -16.17 14.03
N SER A 953 -15.11 -15.39 13.00
CA SER A 953 -15.59 -15.90 11.71
C SER A 953 -14.50 -16.54 10.81
N LYS A 954 -13.36 -16.95 11.36
CA LYS A 954 -12.30 -17.66 10.63
C LYS A 954 -12.62 -19.15 10.42
N THR A 955 -13.57 -19.71 11.16
CA THR A 955 -13.99 -21.12 11.07
C THR A 955 -15.45 -21.23 10.62
N ARG A 956 -15.85 -22.39 10.07
CA ARG A 956 -17.24 -22.66 9.69
C ARG A 956 -18.19 -22.52 10.90
N GLN A 957 -17.85 -23.16 12.03
CA GLN A 957 -18.59 -23.11 13.30
C GLN A 957 -18.77 -21.67 13.80
N GLY A 958 -17.71 -20.85 13.80
CA GLY A 958 -17.79 -19.46 14.24
C GLY A 958 -18.70 -18.61 13.35
N CYS A 959 -18.67 -18.82 12.03
CA CYS A 959 -19.60 -18.17 11.12
C CYS A 959 -21.06 -18.64 11.31
N ASP A 960 -21.28 -19.91 11.64
CA ASP A 960 -22.62 -20.47 11.87
C ASP A 960 -23.23 -19.91 13.18
N MET A 961 -22.43 -19.77 14.23
CA MET A 961 -22.81 -19.08 15.47
C MET A 961 -23.17 -17.60 15.22
N LEU A 962 -22.33 -16.86 14.49
CA LEU A 962 -22.59 -15.46 14.17
C LEU A 962 -23.86 -15.28 13.33
N LYS A 963 -24.16 -16.23 12.44
CA LYS A 963 -25.38 -16.21 11.63
C LYS A 963 -26.66 -16.29 12.46
N GLN A 964 -26.66 -17.03 13.57
CA GLN A 964 -27.78 -17.09 14.53
C GLN A 964 -28.07 -15.73 15.17
N HIS A 965 -27.06 -14.88 15.32
CA HIS A 965 -27.19 -13.50 15.81
C HIS A 965 -27.37 -12.45 14.71
N GLY A 966 -27.63 -12.88 13.45
CA GLY A 966 -27.85 -11.97 12.32
C GLY A 966 -26.59 -11.38 11.69
N TRP A 967 -25.40 -11.88 12.05
CA TRP A 967 -24.12 -11.44 11.48
C TRP A 967 -23.65 -12.36 10.34
N ASP A 968 -23.48 -11.80 9.15
CA ASP A 968 -22.96 -12.52 7.99
C ASP A 968 -21.43 -12.45 7.88
N ALA A 969 -20.82 -13.51 7.35
CA ALA A 969 -19.38 -13.65 7.19
C ALA A 969 -18.99 -14.24 5.83
N VAL A 970 -17.76 -13.95 5.40
CA VAL A 970 -17.17 -14.51 4.17
C VAL A 970 -16.79 -15.98 4.40
N ARG A 971 -17.31 -16.89 3.57
CA ARG A 971 -17.07 -18.35 3.69
C ARG A 971 -15.89 -18.87 2.86
N HIS A 972 -15.29 -18.05 1.99
CA HIS A 972 -14.21 -18.47 1.09
C HIS A 972 -12.81 -18.03 1.56
N SER A 973 -11.79 -18.81 1.20
CA SER A 973 -10.38 -18.51 1.48
C SER A 973 -9.74 -17.73 0.32
N ARG A 974 -8.68 -16.94 0.62
CA ARG A 974 -7.86 -16.21 -0.37
C ARG A 974 -7.11 -17.09 -1.39
N ARG A 975 -7.28 -18.42 -1.34
CA ARG A 975 -6.66 -19.38 -2.27
C ARG A 975 -7.16 -19.24 -3.70
N THR A 976 -8.43 -18.93 -3.87
CA THR A 976 -9.14 -18.88 -5.17
C THR A 976 -9.83 -17.52 -5.30
N LEU A 977 -9.52 -16.77 -6.35
CA LEU A 977 -10.14 -15.46 -6.60
C LEU A 977 -11.63 -15.56 -6.95
N TRP A 978 -12.04 -16.70 -7.52
CA TRP A 978 -13.42 -16.99 -7.94
C TRP A 978 -13.86 -18.32 -7.33
N PRO A 979 -14.24 -18.34 -6.04
CA PRO A 979 -14.76 -19.54 -5.39
C PRO A 979 -16.16 -19.86 -5.93
N VAL A 980 -16.49 -21.15 -6.00
CA VAL A 980 -17.88 -21.59 -6.21
C VAL A 980 -18.64 -21.39 -4.89
N VAL A 981 -19.87 -20.90 -4.98
CA VAL A 981 -20.75 -20.75 -3.80
C VAL A 981 -21.19 -22.14 -3.34
N PRO A 982 -21.07 -22.50 -2.05
CA PRO A 982 -21.58 -23.77 -1.54
C PRO A 982 -23.11 -23.81 -1.58
N ASP A 983 -23.70 -24.96 -1.90
CA ASP A 983 -25.16 -25.14 -1.98
C ASP A 983 -25.88 -24.73 -0.67
N ASP A 984 -25.24 -24.96 0.49
CA ASP A 984 -25.65 -24.50 1.83
C ASP A 984 -25.90 -22.97 1.95
N MET A 985 -25.47 -22.17 0.97
CA MET A 985 -25.59 -20.70 0.95
C MET A 985 -26.61 -20.17 -0.06
N GLU A 986 -27.23 -21.02 -0.88
CA GLU A 986 -28.40 -20.58 -1.65
C GLU A 986 -29.58 -20.35 -0.71
N PRO A 987 -30.34 -19.25 -0.85
CA PRO A 987 -31.55 -19.07 -0.07
C PRO A 987 -32.55 -20.16 -0.47
N SER A 988 -32.96 -21.00 0.48
CA SER A 988 -34.04 -21.95 0.29
C SER A 988 -35.25 -21.23 -0.33
N PRO A 989 -35.84 -21.74 -1.42
CA PRO A 989 -36.98 -21.08 -2.03
C PRO A 989 -38.13 -21.03 -1.03
N ASN A 990 -38.47 -19.83 -0.56
CA ASN A 990 -39.64 -19.62 0.29
C ASN A 990 -40.89 -20.16 -0.43
N PRO A 991 -41.84 -20.80 0.29
CA PRO A 991 -43.06 -21.32 -0.31
C PRO A 991 -43.87 -20.18 -0.99
N PRO A 992 -44.61 -20.47 -2.07
CA PRO A 992 -45.18 -19.44 -2.94
C PRO A 992 -46.37 -18.72 -2.31
N SER A 993 -46.11 -17.63 -1.58
CA SER A 993 -47.15 -16.71 -1.12
C SER A 993 -47.53 -15.73 -2.24
N LEU A 994 -48.53 -16.13 -3.05
CA LEU A 994 -49.47 -15.30 -3.81
C LEU A 994 -49.01 -13.85 -4.12
N LEU A 995 -48.28 -13.66 -5.23
CA LEU A 995 -48.21 -12.36 -5.88
C LEU A 995 -49.37 -12.20 -6.86
N SER A 996 -50.07 -11.07 -6.75
CA SER A 996 -51.28 -10.74 -7.51
C SER A 996 -51.02 -10.65 -9.01
N SER A 997 -51.90 -11.29 -9.78
CA SER A 997 -51.94 -11.25 -11.24
C SER A 997 -52.16 -9.85 -11.82
N VAL A 998 -51.32 -9.44 -12.78
CA VAL A 998 -51.70 -8.50 -13.86
C VAL A 998 -51.18 -9.09 -15.18
N PRO A 999 -51.99 -9.16 -16.27
CA PRO A 999 -51.64 -9.97 -17.44
C PRO A 999 -50.78 -9.22 -18.46
N SER A 1000 -49.80 -9.90 -19.06
CA SER A 1000 -49.02 -9.38 -20.19
C SER A 1000 -49.83 -9.44 -21.49
N THR A 1001 -50.50 -8.34 -21.85
CA THR A 1001 -51.03 -8.15 -23.21
C THR A 1001 -49.92 -7.65 -24.13
N LEU A 1002 -49.54 -8.44 -25.14
CA LEU A 1002 -49.11 -7.98 -26.48
C LEU A 1002 -48.84 -9.18 -27.40
N SER A 1003 -49.93 -9.86 -27.79
CA SER A 1003 -49.95 -10.70 -28.98
C SER A 1003 -50.53 -9.89 -30.15
N LEU A 1004 -49.74 -9.65 -31.20
CA LEU A 1004 -50.25 -9.18 -32.49
C LEU A 1004 -49.63 -10.03 -33.60
N ALA A 1005 -50.50 -10.73 -34.30
CA ALA A 1005 -50.18 -11.49 -35.50
C ALA A 1005 -50.35 -10.63 -36.75
N SER A 1006 -49.70 -11.03 -37.84
CA SER A 1006 -50.18 -10.75 -39.20
C SER A 1006 -49.77 -11.89 -40.15
N ASP A 1007 -50.77 -12.57 -40.69
CA ASP A 1007 -50.64 -13.66 -41.66
C ASP A 1007 -50.37 -13.16 -43.09
N SER A 1008 -49.74 -14.01 -43.93
CA SER A 1008 -50.13 -14.35 -45.32
C SER A 1008 -48.96 -14.99 -46.10
N THR A 1009 -49.11 -16.00 -46.98
CA THR A 1009 -50.24 -16.91 -47.29
C THR A 1009 -49.72 -18.11 -48.13
N SER A 1010 -50.22 -19.33 -47.84
CA SER A 1010 -50.38 -20.48 -48.77
C SER A 1010 -49.12 -21.19 -49.32
N SER A 1011 -49.10 -22.51 -49.65
CA SER A 1011 -50.20 -23.51 -49.73
C SER A 1011 -49.71 -24.97 -49.60
N ARG A 1012 -50.55 -25.86 -49.00
CA ARG A 1012 -50.78 -27.31 -49.29
C ARG A 1012 -49.57 -28.29 -49.18
N HIS A 1013 -49.69 -29.55 -48.70
CA HIS A 1013 -50.82 -30.43 -48.36
C HIS A 1013 -50.35 -31.55 -47.37
N ASN A 1014 -51.26 -32.06 -46.51
CA ASN A 1014 -51.53 -33.48 -46.13
C ASN A 1014 -50.36 -34.48 -45.82
N SER A 1015 -50.38 -35.38 -44.82
CA SER A 1015 -51.43 -35.89 -43.89
C SER A 1015 -50.84 -36.45 -42.57
N GLU A 1016 -51.69 -36.64 -41.54
CA GLU A 1016 -51.80 -37.83 -40.63
C GLU A 1016 -50.55 -38.34 -39.87
N SER A 1017 -50.46 -38.13 -38.54
CA SER A 1017 -50.92 -39.03 -37.44
C SER A 1017 -49.93 -40.19 -37.14
N ASP A 1018 -49.69 -40.64 -35.90
CA ASP A 1018 -50.50 -40.48 -34.69
C ASP A 1018 -49.66 -40.52 -33.38
N SER A 1019 -50.32 -40.25 -32.26
CA SER A 1019 -49.79 -40.20 -30.89
C SER A 1019 -49.34 -41.55 -30.30
N THR A 1020 -48.42 -41.53 -29.33
CA THR A 1020 -48.64 -42.08 -27.95
C THR A 1020 -47.43 -41.90 -27.01
N GLN A 1021 -47.62 -41.06 -25.98
CA GLN A 1021 -47.08 -41.27 -24.63
C GLN A 1021 -47.97 -42.32 -23.90
N PRO A 1022 -47.65 -42.90 -22.71
CA PRO A 1022 -46.95 -42.23 -21.59
C PRO A 1022 -46.04 -43.08 -20.65
N SER A 1023 -45.16 -42.39 -19.90
CA SER A 1023 -44.93 -42.47 -18.42
C SER A 1023 -44.63 -43.83 -17.73
N MET A 1024 -44.28 -43.97 -16.43
CA MET A 1024 -44.09 -43.06 -15.27
C MET A 1024 -43.15 -43.77 -14.24
N TYR A 1025 -42.19 -43.05 -13.66
CA TYR A 1025 -41.79 -43.02 -12.21
C TYR A 1025 -41.39 -44.26 -11.35
N ILE A 1026 -40.59 -43.96 -10.30
CA ILE A 1026 -40.46 -44.63 -8.96
C ILE A 1026 -39.70 -45.97 -8.92
N MET A 1027 -38.84 -46.30 -7.94
CA MET A 1027 -38.00 -45.58 -6.94
C MET A 1027 -37.10 -46.64 -6.27
N ASP A 1028 -35.92 -46.22 -5.76
CA ASP A 1028 -35.14 -46.85 -4.68
C ASP A 1028 -34.68 -48.34 -4.87
N ASP A 1029 -33.75 -48.94 -4.12
CA ASP A 1029 -33.13 -48.54 -2.85
C ASP A 1029 -31.69 -49.09 -2.63
N GLU A 1030 -31.01 -48.50 -1.65
CA GLU A 1030 -29.83 -48.88 -0.84
C GLU A 1030 -28.76 -49.96 -1.23
N ARG A 1031 -27.49 -49.51 -1.16
CA ARG A 1031 -26.33 -50.04 -0.38
C ARG A 1031 -25.94 -51.54 -0.40
N LEU A 1032 -24.66 -51.86 -0.69
CA LEU A 1032 -23.57 -52.07 0.31
C LEU A 1032 -22.20 -52.43 -0.34
N GLU A 1033 -21.14 -51.77 0.16
CA GLU A 1033 -19.76 -52.22 0.49
C GLU A 1033 -18.92 -53.26 -0.31
N ASN A 1034 -17.70 -52.79 -0.67
CA ASN A 1034 -16.36 -53.39 -0.49
C ASN A 1034 -16.04 -54.86 -0.87
N CYS A 1035 -15.10 -55.07 -1.82
CA CYS A 1035 -13.68 -55.38 -1.50
C CYS A 1035 -12.79 -55.69 -2.74
N ASP A 1036 -11.71 -54.91 -2.88
CA ASP A 1036 -10.30 -55.29 -3.12
C ASP A 1036 -9.81 -56.40 -4.11
N LEU A 1037 -8.83 -55.96 -4.93
CA LEU A 1037 -7.59 -56.65 -5.39
C LEU A 1037 -7.64 -57.82 -6.42
N SER A 1038 -7.10 -57.60 -7.64
CA SER A 1038 -5.76 -58.12 -8.04
C SER A 1038 -5.40 -57.95 -9.55
N ASP A 1039 -4.22 -57.39 -9.81
CA ASP A 1039 -3.27 -57.53 -10.95
C ASP A 1039 -3.64 -58.23 -12.30
N ASP A 1040 -3.80 -57.41 -13.35
CA ASP A 1040 -3.03 -57.31 -14.64
C ASP A 1040 -2.66 -58.58 -15.52
N PRO A 1041 -2.22 -58.44 -16.80
CA PRO A 1041 -2.95 -58.98 -17.97
C PRO A 1041 -2.14 -60.05 -18.78
N PRO A 1042 -2.58 -60.57 -19.97
CA PRO A 1042 -2.30 -59.86 -21.25
C PRO A 1042 -3.13 -60.24 -22.54
N MET A 1043 -2.80 -59.58 -23.67
CA MET A 1043 -2.90 -59.99 -25.10
C MET A 1043 -4.24 -60.12 -25.88
N TYR A 1044 -4.45 -59.15 -26.78
CA TYR A 1044 -4.78 -59.27 -28.23
C TYR A 1044 -5.54 -60.50 -28.80
N MET A 1045 -6.65 -60.23 -29.49
CA MET A 1045 -6.84 -60.62 -30.92
C MET A 1045 -7.98 -59.85 -31.63
N ARG A 1046 -7.81 -59.59 -32.94
CA ARG A 1046 -8.76 -58.95 -33.87
C ARG A 1046 -9.27 -60.01 -34.86
N PRO A 1047 -10.49 -59.91 -35.41
CA PRO A 1047 -10.60 -59.69 -36.87
C PRO A 1047 -11.87 -58.88 -37.32
N LYS A 1048 -11.76 -57.85 -38.21
CA LYS A 1048 -12.01 -57.87 -39.69
C LYS A 1048 -13.52 -57.80 -40.09
N TYR A 1049 -13.99 -57.17 -41.19
CA TYR A 1049 -13.35 -56.51 -42.35
C TYR A 1049 -14.37 -55.72 -43.24
N LYS A 1050 -13.92 -54.65 -43.94
CA LYS A 1050 -14.19 -54.28 -45.37
C LYS A 1050 -15.64 -54.00 -45.88
N ASP A 1051 -15.89 -53.28 -47.00
CA ASP A 1051 -15.05 -52.52 -47.97
C ASP A 1051 -15.89 -51.54 -48.83
N ARG A 1052 -15.20 -50.77 -49.71
CA ARG A 1052 -15.65 -50.15 -51.00
C ARG A 1052 -16.24 -48.73 -51.03
N SER A 1053 -15.41 -47.82 -51.56
CA SER A 1053 -15.80 -46.79 -52.52
C SER A 1053 -15.94 -47.37 -53.95
N PRO A 1054 -16.44 -46.59 -54.92
CA PRO A 1054 -15.52 -46.15 -55.99
C PRO A 1054 -15.71 -44.68 -56.48
N PHE A 1055 -14.76 -44.23 -57.33
CA PHE A 1055 -14.66 -42.90 -57.94
C PHE A 1055 -15.57 -42.68 -59.16
N THR A 1056 -15.82 -41.40 -59.54
CA THR A 1056 -15.57 -40.75 -60.87
C THR A 1056 -16.34 -39.40 -60.98
N LEU A 1057 -16.04 -38.42 -61.85
CA LEU A 1057 -14.79 -37.83 -62.39
C LEU A 1057 -15.11 -36.43 -63.02
N LEU A 1058 -14.11 -35.54 -63.07
CA LEU A 1058 -13.86 -34.46 -64.06
C LEU A 1058 -14.82 -33.26 -64.30
N ALA A 1059 -14.25 -32.05 -64.14
CA ALA A 1059 -14.01 -30.98 -65.17
C ALA A 1059 -14.26 -29.54 -64.64
N SER A 1060 -13.51 -28.48 -65.00
CA SER A 1060 -12.15 -28.36 -65.60
C SER A 1060 -11.70 -26.87 -65.65
N SER A 1061 -10.41 -26.59 -65.38
CA SER A 1061 -9.54 -25.52 -66.00
C SER A 1061 -9.96 -24.03 -65.90
N HIS A 1062 -9.13 -22.98 -65.73
CA HIS A 1062 -7.73 -22.62 -66.09
C HIS A 1062 -7.30 -21.38 -65.21
N PHE A 1063 -6.11 -20.73 -65.24
CA PHE A 1063 -4.84 -20.90 -65.97
C PHE A 1063 -3.60 -20.59 -65.05
N ARG A 1064 -2.73 -19.61 -65.37
CA ARG A 1064 -1.50 -19.20 -64.64
C ARG A 1064 -1.05 -17.75 -64.93
N ASN A 1065 -0.30 -17.17 -63.98
CA ASN A 1065 0.78 -16.15 -64.03
C ASN A 1065 1.18 -15.48 -65.37
N ARG A 1066 1.56 -14.18 -65.33
CA ARG A 1066 2.93 -13.66 -65.67
C ARG A 1066 3.15 -12.13 -65.62
N LEU A 1067 4.29 -11.75 -64.99
CA LEU A 1067 5.33 -10.76 -65.39
C LEU A 1067 5.06 -9.23 -65.51
N LEU A 1068 6.17 -8.50 -65.65
CA LEU A 1068 6.44 -7.09 -65.33
C LEU A 1068 6.43 -6.11 -66.54
N HIS A 1069 6.28 -4.82 -66.22
CA HIS A 1069 6.79 -3.59 -66.88
C HIS A 1069 6.38 -3.18 -68.33
N SER A 1070 5.62 -2.06 -68.41
CA SER A 1070 5.79 -0.92 -69.35
C SER A 1070 4.75 0.18 -68.98
N LEU A 1071 5.07 1.42 -68.58
CA LEU A 1071 5.71 2.58 -69.25
C LEU A 1071 4.74 3.55 -69.99
N SER A 1072 5.09 4.84 -69.90
CA SER A 1072 4.48 6.11 -70.43
C SER A 1072 3.10 6.53 -69.90
N LEU A 1073 2.82 7.78 -69.44
CA LEU A 1073 3.23 9.18 -69.71
C LEU A 1073 2.40 9.95 -70.76
N SER A 1074 1.51 10.83 -70.28
CA SER A 1074 1.27 12.21 -70.75
C SER A 1074 0.18 12.88 -69.89
N GLY A 1075 0.22 14.15 -69.46
CA GLY A 1075 1.32 15.12 -69.50
C GLY A 1075 0.87 16.60 -69.48
N LYS A 1076 1.61 17.44 -68.72
CA LYS A 1076 1.72 18.93 -68.85
C LYS A 1076 0.48 19.76 -68.42
N MET A 1077 0.56 21.04 -68.01
CA MET A 1077 1.55 22.15 -68.04
C MET A 1077 1.40 23.03 -66.76
N LEU A 1078 2.21 24.04 -66.40
CA LEU A 1078 3.68 24.31 -66.47
C LEU A 1078 4.00 25.50 -65.50
N ARG A 1079 5.31 25.71 -65.25
CA ARG A 1079 6.07 26.86 -64.65
C ARG A 1079 5.56 28.29 -64.97
N SER A 1080 5.93 29.41 -64.30
CA SER A 1080 6.74 29.72 -63.10
C SER A 1080 6.76 31.26 -62.77
N THR A 1081 7.46 31.65 -61.68
CA THR A 1081 8.24 32.92 -61.46
C THR A 1081 7.57 34.30 -61.20
N SER A 1082 7.94 34.86 -60.02
CA SER A 1082 8.30 36.27 -59.66
C SER A 1082 7.33 37.49 -59.75
N ASP A 1083 7.21 38.21 -58.61
CA ASP A 1083 7.38 39.66 -58.30
C ASP A 1083 7.32 40.73 -59.44
N PRO A 1084 6.97 42.05 -59.21
CA PRO A 1084 7.36 42.87 -58.04
C PRO A 1084 6.52 44.16 -57.66
N LYS A 1085 7.07 45.00 -56.74
CA LYS A 1085 6.81 46.45 -56.45
C LYS A 1085 5.50 46.83 -55.70
N GLY A 1086 5.47 47.78 -54.76
CA GLY A 1086 6.54 48.55 -54.07
C GLY A 1086 6.00 49.68 -53.14
N THR A 1087 6.85 50.20 -52.22
CA THR A 1087 6.99 51.61 -51.71
C THR A 1087 5.75 52.54 -51.57
N THR A 1088 5.54 53.41 -50.55
CA THR A 1088 6.29 53.90 -49.35
C THR A 1088 5.40 54.88 -48.54
N ARG A 1089 5.55 54.98 -47.20
CA ARG A 1089 5.75 56.23 -46.41
C ARG A 1089 5.56 56.07 -44.88
N ASP A 1090 6.60 56.48 -44.13
CA ASP A 1090 6.64 57.37 -42.95
C ASP A 1090 5.39 57.61 -42.05
N HIS A 1091 5.47 57.80 -40.73
CA HIS A 1091 6.59 58.21 -39.83
C HIS A 1091 6.60 57.47 -38.46
N GLY A 1092 7.68 57.62 -37.67
CA GLY A 1092 7.91 56.94 -36.38
C GLY A 1092 7.33 57.64 -35.11
N GLY A 1093 7.73 57.25 -33.89
CA GLY A 1093 8.66 56.15 -33.55
C GLY A 1093 8.92 55.97 -32.05
N GLY A 1094 9.85 55.03 -31.75
CA GLY A 1094 10.71 54.96 -30.54
C GLY A 1094 10.13 54.29 -29.29
N MET A 1095 10.86 53.55 -28.44
CA MET A 1095 12.22 52.95 -28.36
C MET A 1095 12.04 51.69 -27.44
N GLU A 1096 12.89 50.66 -27.31
CA GLU A 1096 14.19 50.28 -27.87
C GLU A 1096 14.31 48.72 -27.83
N GLU A 1097 15.43 48.15 -28.32
CA GLU A 1097 15.60 46.72 -28.60
C GLU A 1097 15.90 45.82 -27.38
N ASP A 1098 15.65 44.51 -27.51
CA ASP A 1098 16.74 43.52 -27.41
C ASP A 1098 16.47 42.24 -28.23
N GLN A 1099 17.53 41.59 -28.71
CA GLN A 1099 17.48 40.47 -29.65
C GLN A 1099 17.70 39.11 -28.95
N GLY A 1100 16.97 38.08 -29.37
CA GLY A 1100 17.05 36.75 -28.75
C GLY A 1100 18.28 35.92 -29.17
N ARG A 1101 18.57 34.84 -28.43
CA ARG A 1101 19.39 33.72 -28.94
C ARG A 1101 19.10 32.38 -28.27
N LYS A 1102 19.50 31.32 -28.97
CA LYS A 1102 19.26 29.89 -28.73
C LYS A 1102 19.87 29.43 -27.39
N ARG A 1103 19.20 28.52 -26.68
CA ARG A 1103 19.77 27.80 -25.52
C ARG A 1103 20.47 26.52 -25.95
N THR A 1104 21.75 26.40 -25.61
CA THR A 1104 22.48 25.13 -25.52
C THR A 1104 22.54 24.66 -24.06
N VAL A 1105 22.73 23.35 -23.87
CA VAL A 1105 22.86 22.70 -22.56
C VAL A 1105 24.34 22.69 -22.14
N THR A 1106 24.63 23.00 -20.88
CA THR A 1106 25.95 22.80 -20.25
C THR A 1106 25.82 22.29 -18.82
N GLU A 1107 26.76 21.43 -18.43
CA GLU A 1107 26.91 20.83 -17.10
C GLU A 1107 27.55 21.83 -16.10
N PRO A 1108 27.39 21.64 -14.78
CA PRO A 1108 28.09 22.42 -13.76
C PRO A 1108 29.41 21.75 -13.32
N SER A 1109 30.51 22.50 -13.37
CA SER A 1109 31.82 22.12 -12.84
C SER A 1109 32.08 22.72 -11.44
N TYR A 1110 32.90 22.03 -10.63
CA TYR A 1110 33.34 22.46 -9.29
C TYR A 1110 34.64 23.27 -9.33
N THR A 1111 34.75 24.35 -8.52
CA THR A 1111 36.03 24.75 -7.85
C THR A 1111 35.85 25.73 -6.67
N PHE A 1112 36.89 25.79 -5.83
CA PHE A 1112 37.04 26.29 -4.44
C PHE A 1112 37.09 27.81 -4.16
N GLY A 1113 36.86 28.17 -2.87
CA GLY A 1113 37.51 29.28 -2.12
C GLY A 1113 36.63 30.50 -1.76
N SER A 1114 36.69 31.14 -0.59
CA SER A 1114 37.41 30.91 0.70
C SER A 1114 36.84 31.79 1.85
N SER A 1115 37.26 31.55 3.11
CA SER A 1115 37.27 32.49 4.30
C SER A 1115 35.93 33.06 4.86
N ASP A 1116 35.66 33.18 6.17
CA ASP A 1116 36.41 32.81 7.39
C ASP A 1116 35.52 32.63 8.67
N VAL A 1117 35.86 31.61 9.47
CA VAL A 1117 36.07 31.56 10.95
C VAL A 1117 35.03 32.11 11.97
N PHE A 1118 34.58 31.23 12.89
CA PHE A 1118 34.69 31.36 14.39
C PHE A 1118 34.18 30.05 15.09
N PRO A 1119 34.43 29.79 16.40
CA PRO A 1119 35.03 28.50 16.78
C PRO A 1119 34.19 27.61 17.71
N ILE A 1120 34.57 26.34 17.80
CA ILE A 1120 34.05 25.36 18.77
C ILE A 1120 35.06 25.21 19.92
N TYR A 1121 34.60 25.39 21.15
CA TYR A 1121 35.38 25.03 22.34
C TYR A 1121 35.17 23.55 22.66
N ASN A 1122 36.27 22.80 22.74
CA ASN A 1122 36.31 21.54 23.48
C ASN A 1122 36.33 21.86 24.97
N ASP A 1123 35.61 21.08 25.77
CA ASP A 1123 36.07 20.74 27.10
C ASP A 1123 35.53 19.36 27.49
N GLY A 1124 36.40 18.52 28.03
CA GLY A 1124 36.06 17.15 28.42
C GLY A 1124 36.67 16.84 29.77
N HIS A 1125 35.85 16.32 30.70
CA HIS A 1125 36.34 15.76 31.94
C HIS A 1125 35.54 14.53 32.36
N LEU A 1126 36.27 13.45 32.68
CA LEU A 1126 35.73 12.20 33.21
C LEU A 1126 35.35 12.36 34.70
N SER A 1127 34.34 11.61 35.16
CA SER A 1127 34.50 10.82 36.41
C SER A 1127 33.54 9.62 36.49
N SER A 1128 34.14 8.44 36.68
CA SER A 1128 33.70 7.24 37.43
C SER A 1128 32.21 6.91 37.70
N ARG A 1129 31.84 5.69 37.26
CA ARG A 1129 31.12 4.60 37.97
C ARG A 1129 30.62 4.85 39.41
N VAL A 1130 29.42 4.34 39.71
CA VAL A 1130 29.17 3.30 40.75
C VAL A 1130 28.02 2.39 40.28
N GLU A 1131 28.06 1.10 40.61
CA GLU A 1131 27.02 0.08 40.37
C GLU A 1131 25.98 0.04 41.50
N ILE A 1132 24.70 -0.18 41.14
CA ILE A 1132 23.74 -1.17 41.69
C ILE A 1132 22.47 -1.12 40.82
#